data_AF-A0A4S2K8B1-F1
#
_entry.id   AF-A0A4S2K8B1-F1
#
_cell.length_a   1.000
_cell.length_b   1.000
_cell.length_c   1.000
_cell.angle_alpha   90.00
_cell.angle_beta   90.00
_cell.angle_gamma   90.00
#
_symmetry.space_group_name_H-M   'P 1'
#
loop_
_entity.id
_entity.type
_entity.pdbx_description
1 polymer ?
#
loop_
_entity_poly.entity_id
_entity_poly.type
_entity_poly.pdbx_seq_one_letter_code
_entity_poly.pdbx_strand_id
1 'polypeptide(L)'
;MGTMDIEEFRARGKEMVDYICEFMSNIHTRRVTPDVGPGYLRPLLPSGPPNDPESWDEIMKDVESKIMPGVSICEIIVRGVVSAVKKSGFYQPDEPSSRSRIGSIQGSTPTSRPEIPFPLFLAASPACTELETIVCDWFGKAIGLPTDFLYFSEGSKGGGVIEGSASECILVCMLAARAQAIARLKESPAYAHLDETALLGKLMAYCSRESHSSVEKDAMICFVKLRILQPDEKSVLRGETLRQAIESDTAAGYVPFFVSTTLGTTACCSFDNLKEIGPVCKKYPGIWLHVDAAYAGNAFICPELKYLMTGVEYADSFNTNTNKFLLTNFDCSCLWVRDRFKLTSALVVDPLYLQHTHADTAIDYRHWSIALSRRFRSLKLWFVMRSYGISGLQAYIRNHVKLAKRFEACVNKDSRFEVCNDVVLGLVCFRAIGSDELNQKLLSTINDSGKIHMIPARVNQRYTIRFALAAPNATARDVDMAWNIITNYLSELLESNDVMDELADILEKKRKATLAQRRSFFVRMVSDPAIQPGFTKTPNRTGAKLDTQATIGGIGSTQSGAKSWISWPLAYFMRPKEAADTSELSFRFRNLDTMVRLNTGSRRGSSNGCSPDPSPSASPSRGRSPNGRAPGYSGIMNIDEFRVRGKEMIEYICDYIRTLEGKRVTANVDPGYLRPLLPKEAPLKPESWDAIMRDVDGKIMPGVTRLAAVRGGQCFLQITHWQHPRFHAYFPSGNSFPSILGDLLSDAIGCIGFSWAASPACTELETIVLDWYAKAIDLPAEFLSEQKSGGGGVIQGSASECILVTMLAARTQAIKMLKEQEPNKEDSAFLPRLVAYCSTESHSCVEKAAMISLVKLRVLEPDEKASLRGKRLESAIREDVANGLVPFYVSATLGTTGSCAFDNLVEIGPVCKLYPNIWLHVDGAYAGNAFICPEMRPFMAGIEHAESFNTNPNKWLLVNFDCSCLWVRNRVKLTSALVVDPLYLQHARSGESIDYRHWGIPLSRRFRALKLWFVMRSYGISGLQKYIRNHIRLAKRFETHMKKDRRFEILNDVRVGLVCFRLKESEEMNQELLANINASGRLHMIPARVMGKYILRFCVTKEDATEEDIDYALSVIEEHATEVMLAHYEGTEDEYRAKGPKSPAALDKKLVRKFSFTRSVTRDAYKRSISKSSLHDGATPIMVVDDNSQVDAIDDDRFCNSRS
;
A
#
# COMPACT_ATOMS: atom_id res chain seq x y z
N MET A 1 -23.67 3.19 -23.66
CA MET A 1 -23.33 4.18 -22.61
C MET A 1 -22.03 4.84 -23.00
N GLY A 2 -21.70 6.01 -22.45
CA GLY A 2 -20.36 6.61 -22.57
C GLY A 2 -19.36 5.84 -21.71
N THR A 3 -19.12 4.58 -22.06
CA THR A 3 -18.05 3.76 -21.50
C THR A 3 -16.91 3.77 -22.49
N MET A 4 -15.75 4.24 -22.06
CA MET A 4 -14.48 4.11 -22.76
C MET A 4 -14.35 2.71 -23.36
N ASP A 5 -14.43 2.60 -24.68
CA ASP A 5 -14.57 1.31 -25.38
C ASP A 5 -13.22 0.61 -25.57
N ILE A 6 -13.17 -0.51 -26.30
CA ILE A 6 -11.92 -1.26 -26.49
C ILE A 6 -10.95 -0.54 -27.46
N GLU A 7 -11.38 0.54 -28.12
CA GLU A 7 -10.55 1.43 -28.94
C GLU A 7 -10.12 2.68 -28.16
N GLU A 8 -10.96 3.17 -27.22
CA GLU A 8 -10.66 4.28 -26.32
C GLU A 8 -9.91 3.90 -25.03
N PHE A 9 -10.17 2.75 -24.40
CA PHE A 9 -9.35 2.26 -23.27
C PHE A 9 -7.94 1.95 -23.75
N ARG A 10 -7.89 1.37 -24.94
CA ARG A 10 -6.71 1.22 -25.77
C ARG A 10 -6.08 2.60 -25.94
N ALA A 11 -6.79 3.63 -26.42
CA ALA A 11 -6.28 4.99 -26.53
C ALA A 11 -5.67 5.57 -25.26
N ARG A 12 -6.47 5.68 -24.21
CA ARG A 12 -6.08 6.42 -23.02
C ARG A 12 -5.10 5.62 -22.15
N GLY A 13 -5.15 4.29 -22.21
CA GLY A 13 -4.12 3.41 -21.68
C GLY A 13 -2.78 3.50 -22.43
N LYS A 14 -2.77 3.93 -23.71
CA LYS A 14 -1.53 4.31 -24.38
C LYS A 14 -1.10 5.67 -23.93
N GLU A 15 -1.93 6.70 -24.08
CA GLU A 15 -1.64 8.08 -23.67
C GLU A 15 -1.22 8.17 -22.20
N MET A 16 -1.60 7.21 -21.36
CA MET A 16 -1.08 7.03 -20.00
C MET A 16 0.28 6.33 -19.95
N VAL A 17 0.50 5.28 -20.74
CA VAL A 17 1.86 4.72 -20.94
C VAL A 17 2.76 5.82 -21.47
N ASP A 18 2.46 6.38 -22.66
CA ASP A 18 2.93 7.67 -23.21
C ASP A 18 3.17 8.72 -22.13
N TYR A 19 2.17 9.08 -21.31
CA TYR A 19 2.38 10.04 -20.23
C TYR A 19 3.41 9.56 -19.19
N ILE A 20 3.53 8.27 -18.88
CA ILE A 20 4.45 7.69 -17.87
C ILE A 20 5.91 7.70 -18.32
N CYS A 21 6.25 7.16 -19.49
CA CYS A 21 7.57 7.41 -20.08
C CYS A 21 7.51 8.52 -21.11
N GLU A 22 6.73 9.54 -20.76
CA GLU A 22 7.11 10.91 -21.00
C GLU A 22 7.51 11.60 -19.70
N PHE A 23 6.71 11.38 -18.66
CA PHE A 23 7.05 11.62 -17.28
C PHE A 23 8.35 10.90 -16.85
N MET A 24 9.00 10.08 -17.70
CA MET A 24 10.30 9.42 -17.48
C MET A 24 11.41 9.69 -18.55
N SER A 25 11.53 10.89 -19.13
CA SER A 25 12.80 11.43 -19.71
C SER A 25 12.84 12.94 -19.72
N ASN A 26 11.85 13.61 -20.37
CA ASN A 26 11.48 15.01 -20.10
C ASN A 26 10.98 15.21 -18.65
N ILE A 27 11.08 14.13 -17.87
CA ILE A 27 11.73 14.06 -16.56
C ILE A 27 12.97 15.08 -16.38
N HIS A 28 13.36 15.83 -17.46
CA HIS A 28 14.09 17.13 -17.76
C HIS A 28 13.68 18.52 -17.14
N THR A 29 12.47 19.08 -17.35
CA THR A 29 12.30 20.55 -17.69
C THR A 29 11.05 21.29 -17.15
N ARG A 30 10.53 20.76 -16.04
CA ARG A 30 9.28 20.76 -15.19
C ARG A 30 9.46 21.10 -13.49
N ARG A 31 8.89 20.67 -12.31
CA ARG A 31 9.57 20.53 -10.89
C ARG A 31 9.71 19.19 -10.02
N VAL A 32 10.84 18.84 -9.31
CA VAL A 32 10.92 17.74 -8.25
C VAL A 32 10.26 18.18 -6.96
N THR A 33 10.69 19.34 -6.43
CA THR A 33 10.16 19.83 -5.16
C THR A 33 8.69 20.09 -5.42
N PRO A 34 7.76 19.57 -4.62
CA PRO A 34 6.45 20.15 -4.60
C PRO A 34 6.55 21.59 -4.12
N ASP A 35 5.56 22.36 -4.52
CA ASP A 35 5.78 23.73 -4.94
C ASP A 35 4.86 24.71 -4.18
N VAL A 36 4.43 24.33 -2.99
CA VAL A 36 3.07 24.67 -2.58
C VAL A 36 2.95 24.92 -1.08
N GLY A 37 2.28 25.99 -0.70
CA GLY A 37 1.85 26.18 0.68
C GLY A 37 0.75 25.17 1.04
N PRO A 38 0.66 24.67 2.30
CA PRO A 38 -0.44 23.81 2.72
C PRO A 38 -1.82 24.40 2.39
N GLY A 39 -2.64 23.64 1.68
CA GLY A 39 -3.96 24.04 1.20
C GLY A 39 -3.99 24.63 -0.22
N TYR A 40 -2.88 24.64 -0.95
CA TYR A 40 -2.80 25.23 -2.30
C TYR A 40 -3.82 24.66 -3.29
N LEU A 41 -4.19 23.39 -3.18
CA LEU A 41 -4.93 22.67 -4.21
C LEU A 41 -6.43 22.98 -4.16
N ARG A 42 -6.93 23.34 -2.98
CA ARG A 42 -8.35 23.60 -2.73
C ARG A 42 -8.94 24.75 -3.55
N PRO A 43 -8.29 25.93 -3.69
CA PRO A 43 -8.81 26.99 -4.56
C PRO A 43 -8.66 26.73 -6.07
N LEU A 44 -8.13 25.56 -6.47
CA LEU A 44 -7.80 25.25 -7.87
C LEU A 44 -8.72 24.16 -8.45
N LEU A 45 -9.08 23.17 -7.63
CA LEU A 45 -10.09 22.17 -7.95
C LEU A 45 -11.50 22.72 -7.59
N PRO A 46 -12.56 22.38 -8.36
CA PRO A 46 -13.92 22.78 -8.01
C PRO A 46 -14.35 22.27 -6.61
N SER A 47 -15.44 22.82 -6.08
CA SER A 47 -15.91 22.52 -4.71
C SER A 47 -16.56 21.12 -4.55
N GLY A 48 -16.73 20.39 -5.65
CA GLY A 48 -17.24 19.02 -5.74
C GLY A 48 -16.83 18.37 -7.08
N PRO A 49 -17.13 17.07 -7.27
CA PRO A 49 -16.84 16.36 -8.51
C PRO A 49 -17.79 16.79 -9.65
N PRO A 50 -17.44 16.54 -10.92
CA PRO A 50 -18.27 16.91 -12.06
C PRO A 50 -19.58 16.10 -12.10
N ASN A 51 -20.67 16.75 -12.53
CA ASN A 51 -21.93 16.06 -12.72
C ASN A 51 -21.92 15.15 -13.95
N ASP A 52 -21.25 15.52 -15.04
CA ASP A 52 -21.22 14.76 -16.30
C ASP A 52 -19.79 14.31 -16.64
N PRO A 53 -19.60 13.33 -17.55
CA PRO A 53 -18.27 12.83 -17.91
C PRO A 53 -17.40 13.94 -18.50
N GLU A 54 -16.25 14.19 -17.88
CA GLU A 54 -15.20 15.05 -18.43
C GLU A 54 -14.25 14.21 -19.29
N SER A 55 -13.76 14.79 -20.37
CA SER A 55 -12.88 14.10 -21.31
C SER A 55 -11.55 13.68 -20.64
N TRP A 56 -10.91 12.64 -21.16
CA TRP A 56 -9.61 12.17 -20.64
C TRP A 56 -8.58 13.31 -20.51
N ASP A 57 -8.60 14.23 -21.45
CA ASP A 57 -7.64 15.32 -21.54
C ASP A 57 -7.95 16.42 -20.51
N GLU A 58 -9.24 16.65 -20.19
CA GLU A 58 -9.70 17.44 -19.01
C GLU A 58 -9.12 16.92 -17.72
N ILE A 59 -8.82 15.63 -17.70
CA ILE A 59 -8.31 14.91 -16.56
C ILE A 59 -6.78 14.98 -16.60
N MET A 60 -6.12 14.66 -17.71
CA MET A 60 -4.66 14.80 -17.86
C MET A 60 -4.14 16.20 -17.56
N LYS A 61 -4.78 17.27 -18.03
CA LYS A 61 -4.30 18.65 -17.76
C LYS A 61 -4.60 19.13 -16.34
N ASP A 62 -5.53 18.54 -15.61
CA ASP A 62 -5.73 18.87 -14.19
C ASP A 62 -4.84 17.98 -13.28
N VAL A 63 -4.54 16.73 -13.69
CA VAL A 63 -3.38 15.98 -13.16
C VAL A 63 -2.19 16.90 -13.27
N GLU A 64 -1.92 17.36 -14.48
CA GLU A 64 -0.77 18.19 -14.77
C GLU A 64 -0.82 19.52 -14.00
N SER A 65 -1.83 20.37 -14.23
CA SER A 65 -1.89 21.78 -13.79
C SER A 65 -2.17 22.04 -12.32
N LYS A 66 -2.80 21.11 -11.63
CA LYS A 66 -3.24 21.28 -10.24
C LYS A 66 -2.56 20.27 -9.36
N ILE A 67 -2.62 19.00 -9.73
CA ILE A 67 -2.18 17.91 -8.88
C ILE A 67 -0.66 17.81 -8.85
N MET A 68 -0.03 17.58 -9.99
CA MET A 68 1.40 17.33 -10.08
C MET A 68 2.29 18.48 -9.56
N PRO A 69 1.88 19.78 -9.52
CA PRO A 69 2.50 20.82 -8.69
C PRO A 69 2.86 20.44 -7.26
N GLY A 70 2.09 19.56 -6.62
CA GLY A 70 2.38 19.08 -5.28
C GLY A 70 2.94 17.65 -5.23
N VAL A 71 3.31 17.02 -6.35
CA VAL A 71 3.84 15.64 -6.39
C VAL A 71 5.36 15.62 -6.54
N SER A 72 6.06 14.68 -5.92
CA SER A 72 7.54 14.61 -5.89
C SER A 72 8.11 13.60 -6.91
N ILE A 73 8.76 14.07 -7.98
CA ILE A 73 9.00 13.33 -9.26
C ILE A 73 10.36 13.68 -9.90
N CYS A 74 11.14 12.73 -10.45
CA CYS A 74 12.62 12.84 -10.53
C CYS A 74 13.35 12.34 -11.82
N GLU A 75 14.03 13.22 -12.62
CA GLU A 75 15.42 13.10 -13.21
C GLU A 75 15.67 13.44 -14.75
N ILE A 76 16.72 14.18 -15.15
CA ILE A 76 16.66 15.18 -16.29
C ILE A 76 17.05 14.84 -17.76
N ILE A 77 17.30 15.83 -18.64
CA ILE A 77 18.42 16.08 -19.61
C ILE A 77 18.28 17.52 -20.18
N VAL A 78 19.27 18.06 -20.92
CA VAL A 78 19.12 19.09 -21.98
C VAL A 78 20.23 18.88 -23.05
N ARG A 79 19.96 19.17 -24.34
CA ARG A 79 21.00 19.45 -25.37
C ARG A 79 20.80 20.83 -26.00
N GLY A 80 21.87 21.61 -26.22
CA GLY A 80 21.71 22.95 -26.82
C GLY A 80 22.93 23.82 -27.14
N VAL A 81 24.19 23.38 -27.01
CA VAL A 81 25.37 24.27 -27.23
C VAL A 81 26.45 23.62 -28.12
N VAL A 82 26.26 23.67 -29.44
CA VAL A 82 27.30 23.32 -30.44
C VAL A 82 27.42 24.35 -31.58
N SER A 83 26.35 25.06 -31.93
CA SER A 83 26.30 25.91 -33.14
C SER A 83 26.99 27.28 -33.03
N ALA A 84 27.29 27.77 -31.81
CA ALA A 84 27.75 29.15 -31.60
C ALA A 84 29.28 29.36 -31.73
N VAL A 85 30.10 28.34 -31.43
CA VAL A 85 31.56 28.50 -31.20
C VAL A 85 32.37 28.72 -32.50
N LYS A 86 31.76 28.55 -33.68
CA LYS A 86 32.45 28.62 -34.99
C LYS A 86 32.43 30.00 -35.68
N LYS A 87 31.99 31.09 -35.03
CA LYS A 87 31.67 32.35 -35.74
C LYS A 87 32.31 33.67 -35.28
N SER A 88 33.23 33.66 -34.33
CA SER A 88 34.00 34.86 -33.94
C SER A 88 35.43 34.50 -33.52
N GLY A 89 36.40 34.80 -34.37
CA GLY A 89 37.83 34.67 -34.07
C GLY A 89 38.52 36.01 -33.83
N PHE A 90 39.83 35.95 -33.64
CA PHE A 90 40.80 37.07 -33.51
C PHE A 90 40.77 37.90 -32.21
N TYR A 91 41.80 37.64 -31.40
CA TYR A 91 42.90 38.54 -31.06
C TYR A 91 42.68 40.08 -30.93
N GLN A 92 43.31 40.60 -29.87
CA GLN A 92 43.65 41.98 -29.50
C GLN A 92 44.44 42.79 -30.57
N PRO A 93 44.69 44.13 -30.39
CA PRO A 93 44.44 44.98 -29.20
C PRO A 93 43.82 46.40 -29.49
N ASP A 94 43.87 47.25 -28.44
CA ASP A 94 44.07 48.72 -28.42
C ASP A 94 42.94 49.70 -28.01
N GLU A 95 43.41 50.86 -27.54
CA GLU A 95 42.80 51.92 -26.70
C GLU A 95 42.29 53.16 -27.51
N PRO A 96 41.83 54.29 -26.89
CA PRO A 96 40.81 54.45 -25.84
C PRO A 96 39.81 55.60 -26.15
N SER A 97 39.02 56.00 -25.14
CA SER A 97 38.26 57.29 -25.05
C SER A 97 36.95 57.37 -25.87
N SER A 98 35.98 58.28 -25.59
CA SER A 98 35.87 59.31 -24.54
C SER A 98 34.40 59.66 -24.18
N ARG A 99 34.21 60.26 -22.99
CA ARG A 99 33.20 61.29 -22.62
C ARG A 99 31.68 61.08 -22.87
N SER A 100 30.95 61.11 -21.73
CA SER A 100 29.77 61.98 -21.47
C SER A 100 28.39 61.53 -22.03
N ARG A 101 27.22 62.03 -21.56
CA ARG A 101 26.86 63.02 -20.51
C ARG A 101 25.36 62.86 -20.13
N ILE A 102 24.94 63.43 -18.98
CA ILE A 102 23.52 63.76 -18.60
C ILE A 102 22.64 62.50 -18.30
N GLY A 103 21.68 62.50 -17.36
CA GLY A 103 21.18 63.59 -16.50
C GLY A 103 20.44 63.08 -15.25
N SER A 104 19.98 64.01 -14.41
CA SER A 104 19.43 63.78 -13.06
C SER A 104 17.91 63.88 -12.95
N ILE A 105 17.38 63.44 -11.79
CA ILE A 105 16.10 63.75 -11.08
C ILE A 105 15.53 62.41 -10.53
N GLN A 106 15.58 62.06 -9.23
CA GLN A 106 15.11 62.71 -7.98
C GLN A 106 13.59 62.58 -7.78
N GLY A 107 13.14 61.81 -6.76
CA GLY A 107 11.72 61.78 -6.36
C GLY A 107 11.25 60.60 -5.48
N SER A 108 10.59 60.93 -4.37
CA SER A 108 9.67 60.12 -3.52
C SER A 108 10.04 58.70 -3.06
N THR A 109 10.07 58.52 -1.74
CA THR A 109 9.81 57.26 -1.02
C THR A 109 8.30 56.93 -0.99
N PRO A 110 7.94 55.65 -1.09
CA PRO A 110 6.72 55.11 -0.48
C PRO A 110 7.02 54.35 0.82
N THR A 111 6.14 54.47 1.82
CA THR A 111 6.21 53.77 3.10
C THR A 111 5.78 52.30 3.01
N SER A 112 6.05 51.55 4.09
CA SER A 112 5.29 50.36 4.52
C SER A 112 5.00 49.30 3.45
N ARG A 113 5.85 48.26 3.38
CA ARG A 113 5.45 46.92 2.91
C ARG A 113 5.26 45.98 4.10
N PRO A 114 4.39 44.97 4.03
CA PRO A 114 4.04 44.15 5.19
C PRO A 114 5.21 43.26 5.61
N GLU A 115 5.25 42.92 6.90
CA GLU A 115 5.93 41.71 7.35
C GLU A 115 5.17 40.50 6.76
N ILE A 116 5.87 39.63 6.03
CA ILE A 116 5.29 38.40 5.48
C ILE A 116 6.20 37.23 5.86
N PRO A 117 5.78 36.34 6.78
CA PRO A 117 6.60 35.24 7.26
C PRO A 117 6.67 34.13 6.21
N PHE A 118 7.88 33.83 5.71
CA PHE A 118 8.07 32.88 4.60
C PHE A 118 9.24 31.90 4.83
N PRO A 119 9.18 30.68 4.25
CA PRO A 119 9.28 29.49 5.08
C PRO A 119 10.50 28.58 4.81
N LEU A 120 10.67 27.60 5.69
CA LEU A 120 11.65 26.52 5.61
C LEU A 120 10.99 25.18 5.20
N PHE A 121 11.80 24.15 4.89
CA PHE A 121 11.47 22.80 4.36
C PHE A 121 10.00 22.29 4.34
N LEU A 122 9.53 21.99 3.13
CA LEU A 122 8.21 21.41 2.81
C LEU A 122 8.08 19.91 3.16
N ALA A 123 6.84 19.42 3.21
CA ALA A 123 6.53 17.99 3.31
C ALA A 123 6.79 17.24 1.97
N ALA A 124 6.96 15.92 2.04
CA ALA A 124 7.08 15.07 0.85
C ALA A 124 5.72 14.93 0.15
N SER A 125 5.64 15.38 -1.10
CA SER A 125 4.48 15.21 -1.99
C SER A 125 3.11 15.71 -1.45
N PRO A 126 2.92 16.99 -1.05
CA PRO A 126 1.66 17.55 -0.57
C PRO A 126 0.42 17.34 -1.44
N ALA A 127 0.53 17.14 -2.75
CA ALA A 127 -0.63 16.78 -3.58
C ALA A 127 -1.14 15.37 -3.31
N CYS A 128 -0.27 14.44 -2.88
CA CYS A 128 -0.73 13.15 -2.37
C CYS A 128 -1.69 13.37 -1.20
N THR A 129 -1.34 14.29 -0.29
CA THR A 129 -2.21 14.71 0.80
C THR A 129 -3.43 15.47 0.28
N GLU A 130 -3.25 16.63 -0.33
CA GLU A 130 -4.35 17.56 -0.61
C GLU A 130 -5.33 17.03 -1.66
N LEU A 131 -4.87 16.28 -2.66
CA LEU A 131 -5.81 15.63 -3.59
C LEU A 131 -6.60 14.57 -2.86
N GLU A 132 -6.01 13.84 -1.92
CA GLU A 132 -6.72 12.86 -1.11
C GLU A 132 -7.76 13.55 -0.20
N THR A 133 -7.40 14.66 0.43
CA THR A 133 -8.34 15.52 1.18
C THR A 133 -9.49 16.01 0.30
N ILE A 134 -9.20 16.48 -0.91
CA ILE A 134 -10.20 17.07 -1.82
C ILE A 134 -11.08 16.02 -2.49
N VAL A 135 -10.51 14.88 -2.91
CA VAL A 135 -11.25 13.75 -3.49
C VAL A 135 -12.16 13.11 -2.44
N CYS A 136 -11.70 12.99 -1.19
CA CYS A 136 -12.57 12.56 -0.11
C CYS A 136 -13.69 13.60 0.14
N ASP A 137 -13.39 14.89 0.20
CA ASP A 137 -14.40 15.95 0.36
C ASP A 137 -15.43 15.97 -0.81
N TRP A 138 -14.96 15.79 -2.04
CA TRP A 138 -15.78 15.63 -3.26
C TRP A 138 -16.71 14.43 -3.18
N PHE A 139 -16.14 13.25 -2.92
CA PHE A 139 -16.88 12.00 -2.95
C PHE A 139 -17.84 11.91 -1.75
N GLY A 140 -17.44 12.42 -0.59
CA GLY A 140 -18.30 12.60 0.58
C GLY A 140 -19.52 13.46 0.26
N LYS A 141 -19.36 14.58 -0.46
CA LYS A 141 -20.50 15.39 -0.95
C LYS A 141 -21.36 14.63 -1.97
N ALA A 142 -20.73 13.93 -2.91
CA ALA A 142 -21.44 13.19 -3.95
C ALA A 142 -22.36 12.11 -3.37
N ILE A 143 -21.90 11.34 -2.38
CA ILE A 143 -22.74 10.37 -1.65
C ILE A 143 -23.69 11.03 -0.64
N GLY A 144 -23.32 12.20 -0.10
CA GLY A 144 -24.15 12.98 0.83
C GLY A 144 -23.83 12.76 2.30
N LEU A 145 -22.54 12.66 2.65
CA LEU A 145 -22.11 12.68 4.05
C LEU A 145 -22.43 14.04 4.72
N PRO A 146 -22.69 14.05 6.05
CA PRO A 146 -22.83 15.29 6.81
C PRO A 146 -21.59 16.18 6.73
N THR A 147 -21.78 17.49 6.85
CA THR A 147 -20.72 18.51 6.80
C THR A 147 -19.57 18.25 7.76
N ASP A 148 -19.85 17.69 8.94
CA ASP A 148 -18.87 17.37 9.98
C ASP A 148 -17.79 16.35 9.53
N PHE A 149 -18.03 15.59 8.46
CA PHE A 149 -17.06 14.66 7.85
C PHE A 149 -16.21 15.32 6.76
N LEU A 150 -16.63 16.48 6.27
CA LEU A 150 -16.02 17.17 5.13
C LEU A 150 -14.94 18.11 5.66
N TYR A 151 -13.69 17.89 5.28
CA TYR A 151 -12.54 18.63 5.84
C TYR A 151 -12.66 20.15 5.68
N PHE A 152 -13.27 20.59 4.58
CA PHE A 152 -13.38 22.01 4.20
C PHE A 152 -14.74 22.64 4.54
N SER A 153 -15.57 21.99 5.36
CA SER A 153 -16.76 22.64 5.94
C SER A 153 -16.36 23.50 7.14
N GLU A 154 -17.02 24.65 7.30
CA GLU A 154 -16.74 25.57 8.41
C GLU A 154 -16.98 24.89 9.77
N GLY A 155 -16.07 25.10 10.73
CA GLY A 155 -16.09 24.43 12.04
C GLY A 155 -15.73 22.93 12.02
N SER A 156 -15.49 22.32 10.85
CA SER A 156 -15.31 20.86 10.74
C SER A 156 -13.99 20.36 11.33
N LYS A 157 -14.11 19.40 12.25
CA LYS A 157 -12.98 18.59 12.75
C LYS A 157 -12.73 17.35 11.89
N GLY A 158 -13.60 17.04 10.93
CA GLY A 158 -13.50 15.82 10.14
C GLY A 158 -12.49 15.88 9.02
N GLY A 159 -12.59 14.89 8.14
CA GLY A 159 -11.80 14.74 6.92
C GLY A 159 -11.80 13.28 6.46
N GLY A 160 -11.21 13.03 5.30
CA GLY A 160 -11.06 11.68 4.76
C GLY A 160 -9.66 11.35 4.30
N VAL A 161 -9.42 10.08 4.05
CA VAL A 161 -8.14 9.44 3.74
C VAL A 161 -8.37 8.19 2.88
N ILE A 162 -7.42 7.77 2.04
CA ILE A 162 -7.56 6.58 1.20
C ILE A 162 -6.55 5.50 1.62
N GLU A 163 -7.06 4.50 2.33
CA GLU A 163 -6.29 3.32 2.71
C GLU A 163 -6.25 2.29 1.58
N GLY A 164 -5.43 1.25 1.75
CA GLY A 164 -5.30 0.17 0.78
C GLY A 164 -6.55 -0.72 0.73
N SER A 165 -7.23 -0.91 1.86
CA SER A 165 -8.48 -1.67 1.95
C SER A 165 -9.42 -1.19 3.08
N ALA A 166 -10.72 -1.49 2.97
CA ALA A 166 -11.69 -1.25 4.07
C ALA A 166 -11.28 -1.88 5.41
N SER A 167 -10.54 -2.99 5.41
CA SER A 167 -9.98 -3.58 6.64
C SER A 167 -9.06 -2.59 7.36
N GLU A 168 -8.21 -1.89 6.62
CA GLU A 168 -7.36 -0.83 7.18
C GLU A 168 -8.22 0.36 7.64
N CYS A 169 -9.29 0.72 6.92
CA CYS A 169 -10.24 1.78 7.33
C CYS A 169 -10.91 1.48 8.67
N ILE A 170 -11.44 0.26 8.85
CA ILE A 170 -12.08 -0.21 10.09
C ILE A 170 -11.04 -0.25 11.22
N LEU A 171 -9.87 -0.85 10.95
CA LEU A 171 -8.78 -1.00 11.91
C LEU A 171 -8.32 0.35 12.48
N VAL A 172 -8.02 1.35 11.65
CA VAL A 172 -7.56 2.65 12.17
C VAL A 172 -8.64 3.39 12.97
N CYS A 173 -9.92 3.25 12.59
CA CYS A 173 -11.04 3.77 13.38
C CYS A 173 -11.18 3.07 14.74
N MET A 174 -10.99 1.75 14.78
CA MET A 174 -11.09 0.98 16.02
C MET A 174 -9.90 1.25 16.96
N LEU A 175 -8.69 1.39 16.42
CA LEU A 175 -7.50 1.84 17.16
C LEU A 175 -7.71 3.24 17.77
N ALA A 176 -8.28 4.17 17.01
CA ALA A 176 -8.62 5.52 17.46
C ALA A 176 -9.68 5.52 18.57
N ALA A 177 -10.77 4.78 18.38
CA ALA A 177 -11.84 4.66 19.39
C ALA A 177 -11.34 4.02 20.68
N ARG A 178 -10.49 2.98 20.58
CA ARG A 178 -9.83 2.29 21.69
C ARG A 178 -8.97 3.26 22.51
N ALA A 179 -8.13 4.07 21.85
CA ALA A 179 -7.28 5.06 22.52
C ALA A 179 -8.09 6.12 23.28
N GLN A 180 -9.14 6.67 22.66
CA GLN A 180 -10.07 7.61 23.32
C GLN A 180 -10.78 6.97 24.52
N ALA A 181 -11.23 5.72 24.38
CA ALA A 181 -11.92 5.01 25.43
C ALA A 181 -11.02 4.79 26.66
N ILE A 182 -9.75 4.40 26.44
CA ILE A 182 -8.74 4.28 27.51
C ILE A 182 -8.48 5.63 28.18
N ALA A 183 -8.21 6.70 27.42
CA ALA A 183 -7.92 8.02 27.97
C ALA A 183 -9.07 8.55 28.85
N ARG A 184 -10.31 8.48 28.35
CA ARG A 184 -11.53 8.85 29.10
C ARG A 184 -11.73 8.00 30.36
N LEU A 185 -11.42 6.70 30.30
CA LEU A 185 -11.51 5.82 31.48
C LEU A 185 -10.42 6.19 32.51
N LYS A 186 -9.20 6.53 32.07
CA LYS A 186 -8.13 7.03 32.94
C LYS A 186 -8.48 8.32 33.67
N GLU A 187 -9.29 9.20 33.07
CA GLU A 187 -9.84 10.41 33.70
C GLU A 187 -10.93 10.11 34.74
N SER A 188 -11.55 8.92 34.70
CA SER A 188 -12.62 8.54 35.63
C SER A 188 -12.06 7.98 36.94
N PRO A 189 -12.47 8.50 38.13
CA PRO A 189 -12.01 7.98 39.43
C PRO A 189 -12.26 6.47 39.63
N ALA A 190 -13.29 5.92 39.00
CA ALA A 190 -13.61 4.49 39.05
C ALA A 190 -12.60 3.59 38.32
N TYR A 191 -11.77 4.15 37.43
CA TYR A 191 -10.92 3.40 36.49
C TYR A 191 -9.47 3.90 36.43
N ALA A 192 -9.17 5.10 36.94
CA ALA A 192 -7.84 5.72 36.95
C ALA A 192 -6.73 4.82 37.54
N HIS A 193 -7.08 4.00 38.53
CA HIS A 193 -6.19 3.08 39.24
C HIS A 193 -5.83 1.79 38.45
N LEU A 194 -6.57 1.47 37.39
CA LEU A 194 -6.28 0.32 36.53
C LEU A 194 -5.22 0.69 35.47
N ASP A 195 -4.40 -0.26 35.05
CA ASP A 195 -3.53 -0.08 33.88
C ASP A 195 -4.34 -0.06 32.57
N GLU A 196 -3.75 0.45 31.49
CA GLU A 196 -4.44 0.65 30.21
C GLU A 196 -4.93 -0.65 29.54
N THR A 197 -4.36 -1.80 29.90
CA THR A 197 -4.72 -3.12 29.35
C THR A 197 -5.78 -3.85 30.18
N ALA A 198 -5.82 -3.58 31.48
CA ALA A 198 -6.96 -3.94 32.31
C ALA A 198 -8.23 -3.22 31.81
N LEU A 199 -8.08 -2.00 31.25
CA LEU A 199 -9.15 -1.30 30.54
C LEU A 199 -9.50 -1.94 29.19
N LEU A 200 -8.54 -2.44 28.40
CA LEU A 200 -8.83 -3.18 27.15
C LEU A 200 -9.78 -4.36 27.36
N GLY A 201 -9.59 -5.14 28.44
CA GLY A 201 -10.46 -6.28 28.78
C GLY A 201 -11.89 -5.86 29.17
N LYS A 202 -12.10 -4.56 29.45
CA LYS A 202 -13.43 -3.97 29.64
C LYS A 202 -14.06 -3.43 28.36
N LEU A 203 -13.28 -3.16 27.30
CA LEU A 203 -13.81 -2.55 26.07
C LEU A 203 -14.61 -3.56 25.23
N MET A 204 -15.88 -3.23 24.97
CA MET A 204 -16.78 -4.01 24.11
C MET A 204 -17.10 -3.26 22.80
N ALA A 205 -16.76 -3.88 21.68
CA ALA A 205 -17.20 -3.51 20.35
C ALA A 205 -18.42 -4.36 19.91
N TYR A 206 -19.20 -3.87 18.95
CA TYR A 206 -20.38 -4.56 18.41
C TYR A 206 -20.37 -4.54 16.87
N CYS A 207 -20.88 -5.59 16.23
CA CYS A 207 -21.14 -5.60 14.79
C CYS A 207 -22.35 -6.48 14.42
N SER A 208 -22.81 -6.41 13.17
CA SER A 208 -23.80 -7.35 12.63
C SER A 208 -23.14 -8.68 12.29
N ARG A 209 -23.89 -9.79 12.38
CA ARG A 209 -23.47 -11.11 11.87
C ARG A 209 -23.13 -11.10 10.37
N GLU A 210 -23.67 -10.14 9.63
CA GLU A 210 -23.49 -9.96 8.19
C GLU A 210 -22.44 -8.89 7.84
N SER A 211 -21.79 -8.30 8.86
CA SER A 211 -20.65 -7.40 8.68
C SER A 211 -19.44 -8.13 8.07
N HIS A 212 -18.54 -7.38 7.43
CA HIS A 212 -17.37 -7.98 6.79
C HIS A 212 -16.40 -8.60 7.81
N SER A 213 -15.81 -9.75 7.47
CA SER A 213 -14.90 -10.53 8.32
C SER A 213 -13.64 -9.79 8.79
N SER A 214 -13.34 -8.61 8.24
CA SER A 214 -12.29 -7.75 8.79
C SER A 214 -12.63 -7.19 10.16
N VAL A 215 -13.90 -6.88 10.48
CA VAL A 215 -14.27 -6.31 11.80
C VAL A 215 -13.81 -7.22 12.96
N GLU A 216 -13.87 -8.54 12.76
CA GLU A 216 -13.35 -9.55 13.69
C GLU A 216 -11.81 -9.54 13.75
N LYS A 217 -11.13 -9.57 12.59
CA LYS A 217 -9.67 -9.45 12.48
C LYS A 217 -9.14 -8.17 13.13
N ASP A 218 -9.86 -7.07 12.95
CA ASP A 218 -9.50 -5.74 13.42
C ASP A 218 -9.70 -5.63 14.93
N ALA A 219 -10.73 -6.28 15.50
CA ALA A 219 -10.89 -6.46 16.94
C ALA A 219 -9.77 -7.33 17.56
N MET A 220 -9.36 -8.41 16.88
CA MET A 220 -8.20 -9.23 17.30
C MET A 220 -6.88 -8.43 17.29
N ILE A 221 -6.65 -7.61 16.27
CA ILE A 221 -5.46 -6.73 16.19
C ILE A 221 -5.53 -5.66 17.29
N CYS A 222 -6.67 -4.97 17.41
CA CYS A 222 -6.94 -3.94 18.42
C CYS A 222 -6.96 -4.45 19.86
N PHE A 223 -7.09 -5.76 20.06
CA PHE A 223 -7.10 -6.40 21.36
C PHE A 223 -8.30 -5.99 22.24
N VAL A 224 -9.50 -6.13 21.69
CA VAL A 224 -10.78 -5.74 22.32
C VAL A 224 -11.81 -6.85 22.16
N LYS A 225 -12.83 -6.89 23.03
CA LYS A 225 -13.95 -7.83 22.85
C LYS A 225 -14.87 -7.36 21.73
N LEU A 226 -15.42 -8.29 20.95
CA LEU A 226 -16.40 -8.04 19.90
C LEU A 226 -17.65 -8.90 20.12
N ARG A 227 -18.82 -8.27 20.23
CA ARG A 227 -20.12 -8.93 20.29
C ARG A 227 -20.80 -8.90 18.92
N ILE A 228 -20.84 -10.05 18.28
CA ILE A 228 -21.55 -10.24 17.00
C ILE A 228 -23.06 -10.32 17.29
N LEU A 229 -23.84 -9.42 16.69
CA LEU A 229 -25.28 -9.29 16.90
C LEU A 229 -26.06 -9.98 15.78
N GLN A 230 -27.12 -10.69 16.15
CA GLN A 230 -28.00 -11.35 15.18
C GLN A 230 -28.96 -10.31 14.56
N PRO A 231 -28.92 -10.07 13.24
CA PRO A 231 -29.90 -9.24 12.56
C PRO A 231 -31.28 -9.91 12.47
N ASP A 232 -32.29 -9.13 12.03
CA ASP A 232 -33.64 -9.61 11.76
C ASP A 232 -33.74 -10.51 10.50
N GLU A 233 -34.96 -10.95 10.18
CA GLU A 233 -35.25 -11.86 9.04
C GLU A 233 -34.92 -11.26 7.66
N LYS A 234 -34.72 -9.93 7.56
CA LYS A 234 -34.23 -9.24 6.36
C LYS A 234 -32.72 -9.08 6.36
N SER A 235 -32.02 -9.72 7.30
CA SER A 235 -30.58 -9.59 7.52
C SER A 235 -30.16 -8.14 7.85
N VAL A 236 -31.04 -7.37 8.50
CA VAL A 236 -30.81 -5.98 8.95
C VAL A 236 -30.54 -5.92 10.45
N LEU A 237 -29.46 -5.29 10.90
CA LEU A 237 -29.28 -4.98 12.33
C LEU A 237 -30.22 -3.85 12.77
N ARG A 238 -30.85 -4.04 13.93
CA ARG A 238 -31.88 -3.15 14.50
C ARG A 238 -31.37 -2.46 15.76
N GLY A 239 -31.82 -1.23 15.99
CA GLY A 239 -31.36 -0.45 17.15
C GLY A 239 -31.76 -1.08 18.48
N GLU A 240 -32.90 -1.75 18.54
CA GLU A 240 -33.35 -2.47 19.74
C GLU A 240 -32.41 -3.64 20.10
N THR A 241 -31.96 -4.42 19.12
CA THR A 241 -30.96 -5.50 19.32
C THR A 241 -29.66 -4.95 19.90
N LEU A 242 -29.18 -3.82 19.36
CA LEU A 242 -27.99 -3.14 19.86
C LEU A 242 -28.20 -2.56 21.27
N ARG A 243 -29.38 -1.97 21.55
CA ARG A 243 -29.73 -1.42 22.87
C ARG A 243 -29.72 -2.49 23.94
N GLN A 244 -30.37 -3.63 23.69
CA GLN A 244 -30.40 -4.77 24.60
C GLN A 244 -28.99 -5.34 24.85
N ALA A 245 -28.15 -5.43 23.80
CA ALA A 245 -26.77 -5.87 23.94
C ALA A 245 -25.94 -4.90 24.79
N ILE A 246 -25.98 -3.60 24.51
CA ILE A 246 -25.28 -2.57 25.27
C ILE A 246 -25.73 -2.55 26.74
N GLU A 247 -27.03 -2.63 27.03
CA GLU A 247 -27.54 -2.65 28.40
C GLU A 247 -27.11 -3.93 29.13
N SER A 248 -27.13 -5.08 28.46
CA SER A 248 -26.60 -6.37 28.95
C SER A 248 -25.11 -6.32 29.28
N ASP A 249 -24.28 -5.75 28.40
CA ASP A 249 -22.82 -5.72 28.59
C ASP A 249 -22.40 -4.65 29.61
N THR A 250 -23.11 -3.51 29.66
CA THR A 250 -22.92 -2.49 30.70
C THR A 250 -23.29 -3.05 32.08
N ALA A 251 -24.37 -3.83 32.19
CA ALA A 251 -24.73 -4.54 33.43
C ALA A 251 -23.72 -5.63 33.82
N ALA A 252 -23.05 -6.26 32.85
CA ALA A 252 -21.91 -7.16 33.08
C ALA A 252 -20.60 -6.42 33.42
N GLY A 253 -20.61 -5.08 33.48
CA GLY A 253 -19.45 -4.26 33.81
C GLY A 253 -18.43 -4.14 32.69
N TYR A 254 -18.85 -4.26 31.43
CA TYR A 254 -18.08 -3.84 30.25
C TYR A 254 -18.36 -2.37 29.90
N VAL A 255 -17.48 -1.79 29.08
CA VAL A 255 -17.56 -0.43 28.55
C VAL A 255 -17.79 -0.50 27.04
N PRO A 256 -19.02 -0.22 26.56
CA PRO A 256 -19.28 0.00 25.15
C PRO A 256 -18.38 1.12 24.59
N PHE A 257 -17.70 0.88 23.46
CA PHE A 257 -16.82 1.89 22.85
C PHE A 257 -16.83 1.96 21.31
N PHE A 258 -17.25 0.90 20.61
CA PHE A 258 -17.25 0.88 19.13
C PHE A 258 -18.43 0.09 18.58
N VAL A 259 -19.09 0.59 17.54
CA VAL A 259 -20.17 -0.12 16.83
C VAL A 259 -19.88 -0.06 15.34
N SER A 260 -19.67 -1.22 14.72
CA SER A 260 -19.54 -1.36 13.26
C SER A 260 -20.88 -1.75 12.65
N THR A 261 -21.49 -0.82 11.93
CA THR A 261 -22.67 -1.07 11.09
C THR A 261 -22.26 -1.31 9.64
N THR A 262 -23.12 -1.96 8.85
CA THR A 262 -22.81 -2.29 7.46
C THR A 262 -23.92 -1.87 6.49
N LEU A 263 -23.54 -1.17 5.41
CA LEU A 263 -24.43 -0.78 4.32
C LEU A 263 -24.04 -1.54 3.04
N GLY A 264 -24.89 -2.47 2.61
CA GLY A 264 -24.59 -3.42 1.55
C GLY A 264 -23.70 -4.56 2.07
N THR A 265 -24.24 -5.38 2.96
CA THR A 265 -23.54 -6.54 3.56
C THR A 265 -22.93 -7.46 2.51
N THR A 266 -21.76 -8.04 2.83
CA THR A 266 -20.99 -8.80 1.83
C THR A 266 -21.67 -10.11 1.45
N ALA A 267 -22.54 -10.68 2.30
CA ALA A 267 -23.32 -11.88 1.98
C ALA A 267 -24.49 -11.59 1.02
N CYS A 268 -25.39 -10.68 1.39
CA CYS A 268 -26.71 -10.54 0.76
C CYS A 268 -27.13 -9.11 0.39
N CYS A 269 -26.25 -8.11 0.56
CA CYS A 269 -26.52 -6.69 0.30
C CYS A 269 -27.72 -6.12 1.10
N SER A 270 -27.87 -6.54 2.36
CA SER A 270 -28.74 -5.86 3.34
C SER A 270 -28.08 -4.57 3.87
N PHE A 271 -28.85 -3.75 4.59
CA PHE A 271 -28.45 -2.43 5.09
C PHE A 271 -28.89 -2.27 6.54
N ASP A 272 -27.95 -2.07 7.47
CA ASP A 272 -28.25 -1.88 8.89
C ASP A 272 -29.02 -0.56 9.16
N ASN A 273 -29.96 -0.59 10.10
CA ASN A 273 -30.87 0.53 10.31
C ASN A 273 -30.25 1.66 11.16
N LEU A 274 -29.45 2.51 10.51
CA LEU A 274 -28.76 3.64 11.16
C LEU A 274 -29.71 4.60 11.89
N LYS A 275 -30.95 4.78 11.42
CA LYS A 275 -31.96 5.63 12.08
C LYS A 275 -32.38 5.12 13.46
N GLU A 276 -32.33 3.80 13.68
CA GLU A 276 -32.56 3.18 15.00
C GLU A 276 -31.26 3.08 15.81
N ILE A 277 -30.15 2.73 15.16
CA ILE A 277 -28.85 2.49 15.81
C ILE A 277 -28.19 3.79 16.31
N GLY A 278 -28.24 4.86 15.52
CA GLY A 278 -27.63 6.15 15.81
C GLY A 278 -28.06 6.78 17.15
N PRO A 279 -29.37 6.90 17.41
CA PRO A 279 -29.89 7.36 18.71
C PRO A 279 -29.45 6.48 19.89
N VAL A 280 -29.36 5.16 19.70
CA VAL A 280 -28.87 4.23 20.73
C VAL A 280 -27.39 4.51 21.02
N CYS A 281 -26.54 4.67 20.00
CA CYS A 281 -25.14 5.04 20.20
C CYS A 281 -24.99 6.39 20.93
N LYS A 282 -25.80 7.41 20.62
CA LYS A 282 -25.72 8.71 21.32
C LYS A 282 -26.25 8.69 22.77
N LYS A 283 -27.10 7.72 23.16
CA LYS A 283 -27.51 7.50 24.57
C LYS A 283 -26.31 7.10 25.46
N TYR A 284 -25.29 6.46 24.89
CA TYR A 284 -24.10 5.97 25.60
C TYR A 284 -22.86 6.76 25.16
N PRO A 285 -22.51 7.86 25.85
CA PRO A 285 -21.43 8.74 25.40
C PRO A 285 -20.11 7.98 25.28
N GLY A 286 -19.33 8.29 24.24
CA GLY A 286 -18.04 7.65 23.97
C GLY A 286 -18.11 6.27 23.30
N ILE A 287 -19.28 5.82 22.84
CA ILE A 287 -19.35 4.88 21.71
C ILE A 287 -18.99 5.63 20.43
N TRP A 288 -18.07 5.06 19.64
CA TRP A 288 -17.75 5.46 18.27
C TRP A 288 -18.58 4.63 17.29
N LEU A 289 -19.43 5.28 16.49
CA LEU A 289 -20.24 4.62 15.46
C LEU A 289 -19.52 4.65 14.10
N HIS A 290 -19.20 3.47 13.60
CA HIS A 290 -18.57 3.24 12.30
C HIS A 290 -19.57 2.66 11.30
N VAL A 291 -19.50 3.13 10.05
CA VAL A 291 -20.37 2.70 8.94
C VAL A 291 -19.51 2.11 7.82
N ASP A 292 -19.42 0.79 7.78
CA ASP A 292 -18.80 0.06 6.67
C ASP A 292 -19.77 0.00 5.49
N ALA A 293 -19.57 0.88 4.52
CA ALA A 293 -20.27 0.85 3.25
C ALA A 293 -19.37 0.31 2.11
N ALA A 294 -18.41 -0.59 2.41
CA ALA A 294 -17.42 -1.10 1.46
C ALA A 294 -18.00 -1.54 0.10
N TYR A 295 -19.24 -2.04 0.03
CA TYR A 295 -19.90 -2.38 -1.24
C TYR A 295 -20.87 -1.29 -1.73
N ALA A 296 -21.86 -0.91 -0.92
CA ALA A 296 -22.93 -0.02 -1.38
C ALA A 296 -22.61 1.47 -1.30
N GLY A 297 -21.55 1.90 -0.60
CA GLY A 297 -21.21 3.31 -0.39
C GLY A 297 -21.10 4.11 -1.69
N ASN A 298 -20.54 3.46 -2.72
CA ASN A 298 -20.40 4.01 -4.06
C ASN A 298 -21.75 4.21 -4.79
N ALA A 299 -22.78 3.42 -4.46
CA ALA A 299 -24.11 3.52 -5.09
C ALA A 299 -24.90 4.75 -4.63
N PHE A 300 -24.55 5.33 -3.48
CA PHE A 300 -25.22 6.51 -2.95
C PHE A 300 -24.92 7.80 -3.74
N ILE A 301 -24.04 7.77 -4.75
CA ILE A 301 -23.97 8.86 -5.75
C ILE A 301 -25.29 9.01 -6.52
N CYS A 302 -26.13 7.97 -6.58
CA CYS A 302 -27.50 8.00 -7.10
C CYS A 302 -28.44 8.61 -6.05
N PRO A 303 -29.08 9.78 -6.29
CA PRO A 303 -29.97 10.42 -5.32
C PRO A 303 -31.10 9.53 -4.84
N GLU A 304 -31.65 8.69 -5.73
CA GLU A 304 -32.72 7.74 -5.43
C GLU A 304 -32.30 6.56 -4.53
N LEU A 305 -31.00 6.39 -4.26
CA LEU A 305 -30.46 5.39 -3.34
C LEU A 305 -30.00 5.99 -2.00
N LYS A 306 -29.93 7.32 -1.86
CA LYS A 306 -29.44 7.99 -0.64
C LYS A 306 -30.30 7.75 0.61
N TYR A 307 -31.57 7.36 0.47
CA TYR A 307 -32.43 7.02 1.60
C TYR A 307 -31.89 5.81 2.41
N LEU A 308 -31.07 4.96 1.79
CA LEU A 308 -30.39 3.84 2.44
C LEU A 308 -29.29 4.29 3.43
N MET A 309 -28.94 5.58 3.45
CA MET A 309 -28.02 6.19 4.42
C MET A 309 -28.74 6.91 5.58
N THR A 310 -30.07 6.91 5.68
CA THR A 310 -30.79 7.66 6.72
C THR A 310 -30.37 7.21 8.13
N GLY A 311 -29.74 8.11 8.89
CA GLY A 311 -29.07 7.82 10.17
C GLY A 311 -27.53 8.00 10.13
N VAL A 312 -26.93 8.25 8.96
CA VAL A 312 -25.49 8.57 8.84
C VAL A 312 -25.09 9.82 9.63
N GLU A 313 -26.04 10.72 9.90
CA GLU A 313 -25.88 11.90 10.75
C GLU A 313 -25.51 11.59 12.22
N TYR A 314 -25.59 10.33 12.65
CA TYR A 314 -25.11 9.88 13.96
C TYR A 314 -23.68 9.33 13.97
N ALA A 315 -23.13 8.94 12.82
CA ALA A 315 -21.86 8.22 12.74
C ALA A 315 -20.64 9.09 13.06
N ASP A 316 -19.55 8.47 13.52
CA ASP A 316 -18.26 9.11 13.79
C ASP A 316 -17.23 8.77 12.68
N SER A 317 -17.48 7.71 11.89
CA SER A 317 -16.69 7.33 10.71
C SER A 317 -17.50 6.57 9.65
N PHE A 318 -17.07 6.62 8.39
CA PHE A 318 -17.71 5.98 7.23
C PHE A 318 -16.65 5.53 6.22
N ASN A 319 -16.77 4.37 5.57
CA ASN A 319 -15.86 3.96 4.48
C ASN A 319 -16.56 3.33 3.27
N THR A 320 -15.88 3.34 2.11
CA THR A 320 -16.33 2.64 0.89
C THR A 320 -15.15 2.18 0.02
N ASN A 321 -15.27 1.03 -0.66
CA ASN A 321 -14.25 0.58 -1.63
C ASN A 321 -14.64 1.04 -3.03
N THR A 322 -13.86 1.94 -3.61
CA THR A 322 -14.07 2.44 -4.97
C THR A 322 -13.80 1.38 -6.04
N ASN A 323 -13.10 0.30 -5.67
CA ASN A 323 -12.97 -0.91 -6.49
C ASN A 323 -14.24 -1.78 -6.57
N LYS A 324 -15.35 -1.35 -5.98
CA LYS A 324 -16.69 -1.95 -6.13
C LYS A 324 -17.65 -0.86 -6.61
N PHE A 325 -18.40 -1.09 -7.69
CA PHE A 325 -19.29 -0.11 -8.36
C PHE A 325 -18.70 1.23 -8.85
N LEU A 326 -17.57 1.72 -8.35
CA LEU A 326 -16.97 2.99 -8.75
C LEU A 326 -15.74 2.80 -9.67
N LEU A 327 -15.73 1.73 -10.48
CA LEU A 327 -14.80 1.46 -11.60
C LEU A 327 -13.28 1.70 -11.36
N THR A 328 -12.83 1.73 -10.11
CA THR A 328 -11.43 2.04 -9.74
C THR A 328 -10.62 0.76 -9.52
N ASN A 329 -9.33 0.73 -9.88
CA ASN A 329 -8.48 -0.44 -9.61
C ASN A 329 -7.96 -0.49 -8.16
N PHE A 330 -7.81 -1.70 -7.62
CA PHE A 330 -7.20 -1.94 -6.32
C PHE A 330 -5.71 -1.50 -6.31
N ASP A 331 -5.11 -0.96 -5.25
CA ASP A 331 -5.57 -0.66 -3.88
C ASP A 331 -6.19 0.74 -3.73
N CYS A 332 -7.45 0.82 -3.29
CA CYS A 332 -8.17 2.09 -3.08
C CYS A 332 -9.42 1.85 -2.20
N SER A 333 -9.46 2.42 -0.99
CA SER A 333 -10.64 2.42 -0.11
C SER A 333 -10.70 3.71 0.68
N CYS A 334 -11.78 4.47 0.51
CA CYS A 334 -11.94 5.79 1.15
C CYS A 334 -12.51 5.61 2.56
N LEU A 335 -11.94 6.34 3.52
CA LEU A 335 -12.42 6.50 4.88
C LEU A 335 -12.69 7.98 5.14
N TRP A 336 -13.74 8.30 5.89
CA TRP A 336 -13.97 9.60 6.51
C TRP A 336 -14.18 9.45 8.01
N VAL A 337 -13.76 10.46 8.76
CA VAL A 337 -14.00 10.61 10.20
C VAL A 337 -14.60 11.97 10.50
N ARG A 338 -15.42 12.06 11.55
CA ARG A 338 -16.01 13.32 12.05
C ARG A 338 -15.00 14.18 12.84
N ASP A 339 -13.96 13.55 13.38
CA ASP A 339 -12.90 14.22 14.11
C ASP A 339 -11.56 13.53 13.83
N ARG A 340 -10.66 14.24 13.15
CA ARG A 340 -9.34 13.76 12.75
C ARG A 340 -8.32 13.72 13.88
N PHE A 341 -8.45 14.59 14.88
CA PHE A 341 -7.49 14.68 15.98
C PHE A 341 -7.57 13.41 16.85
N LYS A 342 -8.79 12.91 17.03
CA LYS A 342 -9.10 11.62 17.66
C LYS A 342 -8.50 10.39 16.96
N LEU A 343 -8.20 10.50 15.67
CA LEU A 343 -7.52 9.46 14.88
C LEU A 343 -6.00 9.62 14.97
N THR A 344 -5.48 10.83 14.72
CA THR A 344 -4.03 11.06 14.71
C THR A 344 -3.39 10.86 16.08
N SER A 345 -4.06 11.24 17.17
CA SER A 345 -3.55 11.06 18.53
C SER A 345 -3.28 9.60 18.93
N ALA A 346 -3.78 8.62 18.16
CA ALA A 346 -3.55 7.19 18.39
C ALA A 346 -2.37 6.60 17.55
N LEU A 347 -1.78 7.38 16.63
CA LEU A 347 -0.89 6.87 15.57
C LEU A 347 0.34 7.77 15.25
N VAL A 348 0.59 8.82 16.05
CA VAL A 348 1.74 9.75 15.89
C VAL A 348 3.08 9.10 16.21
N VAL A 349 4.09 9.30 15.35
CA VAL A 349 5.50 8.86 15.50
C VAL A 349 6.41 9.79 14.68
N ASP A 350 7.30 10.53 15.34
CA ASP A 350 7.94 11.74 14.78
C ASP A 350 9.49 11.74 14.79
N PRO A 351 10.16 10.71 14.21
CA PRO A 351 11.61 10.64 14.19
C PRO A 351 12.21 11.76 13.33
N LEU A 352 13.34 12.31 13.76
CA LEU A 352 14.06 13.46 13.17
C LEU A 352 14.12 13.42 11.64
N TYR A 353 14.54 12.29 11.07
CA TYR A 353 14.75 12.12 9.63
C TYR A 353 13.45 12.11 8.80
N LEU A 354 12.29 12.20 9.44
CA LEU A 354 10.96 12.39 8.82
C LEU A 354 10.27 13.69 9.27
N GLN A 355 10.97 14.62 9.93
CA GLN A 355 10.42 15.92 10.31
C GLN A 355 10.47 16.92 9.15
N HIS A 356 9.41 17.73 9.01
CA HIS A 356 9.34 18.87 8.08
C HIS A 356 8.63 20.04 8.76
N THR A 357 8.76 21.27 8.23
CA THR A 357 8.36 22.46 9.00
C THR A 357 6.85 22.66 9.09
N HIS A 358 6.11 22.21 8.08
CA HIS A 358 4.65 22.32 7.99
C HIS A 358 3.86 21.27 8.79
N ALA A 359 4.51 20.50 9.68
CA ALA A 359 3.83 19.47 10.49
C ALA A 359 2.67 20.05 11.32
N ASP A 360 2.83 21.27 11.84
CA ASP A 360 1.81 21.99 12.62
C ASP A 360 0.69 22.60 11.76
N THR A 361 0.85 22.64 10.43
CA THR A 361 0.00 23.43 9.50
C THR A 361 -0.62 22.63 8.35
N ALA A 362 -0.30 21.35 8.21
CA ALA A 362 -0.77 20.47 7.15
C ALA A 362 -1.31 19.15 7.72
N ILE A 363 -2.11 18.41 6.93
CA ILE A 363 -2.42 17.02 7.29
C ILE A 363 -1.22 16.16 6.96
N ASP A 364 -0.63 15.47 7.95
CA ASP A 364 0.26 14.34 7.68
C ASP A 364 -0.50 13.01 7.83
N TYR A 365 -0.75 12.35 6.69
CA TYR A 365 -1.40 11.05 6.64
C TYR A 365 -0.54 9.89 7.19
N ARG A 366 0.74 10.11 7.50
CA ARG A 366 1.57 9.21 8.35
C ARG A 366 0.88 8.83 9.66
N HIS A 367 0.07 9.75 10.21
CA HIS A 367 -0.64 9.59 11.47
C HIS A 367 -2.10 9.12 11.28
N TRP A 368 -2.54 8.85 10.05
CA TRP A 368 -3.88 8.31 9.77
C TRP A 368 -3.84 6.82 9.41
N SER A 369 -2.68 6.31 8.99
CA SER A 369 -2.46 4.92 8.57
C SER A 369 -1.37 4.20 9.36
N ILE A 370 -1.39 2.88 9.26
CA ILE A 370 -0.31 2.01 9.75
C ILE A 370 0.99 2.26 8.99
N ALA A 371 0.98 2.17 7.66
CA ALA A 371 2.17 2.31 6.84
C ALA A 371 2.81 3.70 6.96
N LEU A 372 4.15 3.74 7.06
CA LEU A 372 4.97 4.96 7.04
C LEU A 372 5.31 5.44 5.61
N SER A 373 4.80 4.76 4.58
CA SER A 373 4.98 5.11 3.17
C SER A 373 3.66 4.85 2.44
N ARG A 374 3.19 5.81 1.63
CA ARG A 374 1.86 5.76 1.00
C ARG A 374 1.99 5.77 -0.53
N ARG A 375 1.04 5.12 -1.21
CA ARG A 375 0.82 5.21 -2.66
C ARG A 375 -0.08 6.42 -2.97
N PHE A 376 0.03 6.99 -4.16
CA PHE A 376 -0.82 8.11 -4.58
C PHE A 376 -2.22 7.62 -5.03
N ARG A 377 -3.04 7.16 -4.09
CA ARG A 377 -4.31 6.47 -4.38
C ARG A 377 -5.44 7.41 -4.80
N SER A 378 -5.42 8.64 -4.33
CA SER A 378 -6.39 9.68 -4.69
C SER A 378 -6.37 10.04 -6.17
N LEU A 379 -5.22 9.97 -6.84
CA LEU A 379 -5.10 10.24 -8.28
C LEU A 379 -6.00 9.34 -9.12
N LYS A 380 -5.93 8.02 -8.97
CA LYS A 380 -6.73 7.07 -9.77
C LYS A 380 -8.23 7.15 -9.49
N LEU A 381 -8.62 7.44 -8.25
CA LEU A 381 -10.02 7.70 -7.92
C LEU A 381 -10.50 9.00 -8.59
N TRP A 382 -9.70 10.05 -8.51
CA TRP A 382 -9.97 11.33 -9.15
C TRP A 382 -10.11 11.22 -10.66
N PHE A 383 -9.27 10.41 -11.33
CA PHE A 383 -9.45 10.02 -12.74
C PHE A 383 -10.87 9.48 -12.97
N VAL A 384 -11.25 8.41 -12.26
CA VAL A 384 -12.52 7.71 -12.48
C VAL A 384 -13.74 8.60 -12.19
N MET A 385 -13.70 9.41 -11.13
CA MET A 385 -14.79 10.33 -10.80
C MET A 385 -15.01 11.41 -11.87
N ARG A 386 -14.00 11.70 -12.69
CA ARG A 386 -14.09 12.66 -13.80
C ARG A 386 -14.38 11.97 -15.14
N SER A 387 -13.68 10.89 -15.48
CA SER A 387 -13.81 10.20 -16.78
C SER A 387 -15.21 9.64 -17.04
N TYR A 388 -15.95 9.34 -15.97
CA TYR A 388 -17.34 8.89 -16.05
C TYR A 388 -18.34 9.93 -15.54
N GLY A 389 -17.87 10.98 -14.83
CA GLY A 389 -18.73 11.92 -14.10
C GLY A 389 -19.63 11.26 -13.06
N ILE A 390 -20.34 12.07 -12.26
CA ILE A 390 -21.36 11.51 -11.37
C ILE A 390 -22.52 10.89 -12.16
N SER A 391 -22.97 11.46 -13.28
CA SER A 391 -24.11 10.98 -14.07
C SER A 391 -23.81 9.67 -14.83
N GLY A 392 -22.60 9.50 -15.35
CA GLY A 392 -22.18 8.25 -16.00
C GLY A 392 -21.91 7.13 -15.00
N LEU A 393 -21.31 7.43 -13.84
CA LEU A 393 -21.20 6.46 -12.74
C LEU A 393 -22.59 6.08 -12.19
N GLN A 394 -23.50 7.04 -12.02
CA GLN A 394 -24.90 6.75 -11.69
C GLN A 394 -25.56 5.85 -12.77
N ALA A 395 -25.37 6.14 -14.06
CA ALA A 395 -25.95 5.36 -15.15
C ALA A 395 -25.40 3.93 -15.20
N TYR A 396 -24.10 3.75 -14.92
CA TYR A 396 -23.45 2.45 -14.76
C TYR A 396 -24.06 1.65 -13.59
N ILE A 397 -24.19 2.26 -12.41
CA ILE A 397 -24.77 1.62 -11.23
C ILE A 397 -26.25 1.28 -11.48
N ARG A 398 -27.04 2.23 -12.01
CA ARG A 398 -28.43 2.00 -12.44
C ARG A 398 -28.55 0.83 -13.43
N ASN A 399 -27.58 0.64 -14.34
CA ASN A 399 -27.55 -0.51 -15.24
C ASN A 399 -27.33 -1.83 -14.48
N HIS A 400 -26.38 -1.89 -13.55
CA HIS A 400 -26.13 -3.10 -12.75
C HIS A 400 -27.33 -3.45 -11.85
N VAL A 401 -28.01 -2.45 -11.26
CA VAL A 401 -29.27 -2.67 -10.53
C VAL A 401 -30.38 -3.17 -11.46
N LYS A 402 -30.56 -2.56 -12.65
CA LYS A 402 -31.53 -3.00 -13.66
C LYS A 402 -31.28 -4.43 -14.15
N LEU A 403 -30.01 -4.82 -14.31
CA LEU A 403 -29.62 -6.17 -14.75
C LEU A 403 -29.77 -7.21 -13.62
N ALA A 404 -29.50 -6.86 -12.36
CA ALA A 404 -29.85 -7.71 -11.22
C ALA A 404 -31.37 -7.88 -11.08
N LYS A 405 -32.15 -6.81 -11.29
CA LYS A 405 -33.62 -6.88 -11.39
C LYS A 405 -34.12 -7.70 -12.58
N ARG A 406 -33.38 -7.75 -13.70
CA ARG A 406 -33.65 -8.72 -14.79
C ARG A 406 -33.42 -10.15 -14.33
N PHE A 407 -32.30 -10.43 -13.66
CA PHE A 407 -31.99 -11.77 -13.15
C PHE A 407 -33.00 -12.23 -12.09
N GLU A 408 -33.37 -11.37 -11.13
CA GLU A 408 -34.46 -11.58 -10.16
C GLU A 408 -35.77 -11.95 -10.88
N ALA A 409 -36.14 -11.23 -11.95
CA ALA A 409 -37.32 -11.52 -12.76
C ALA A 409 -37.19 -12.76 -13.68
N CYS A 410 -36.00 -13.35 -13.81
CA CYS A 410 -35.80 -14.67 -14.43
C CYS A 410 -35.94 -15.78 -13.38
N VAL A 411 -35.30 -15.63 -12.20
CA VAL A 411 -35.45 -16.54 -11.06
C VAL A 411 -36.92 -16.69 -10.68
N ASN A 412 -37.63 -15.58 -10.47
CA ASN A 412 -39.05 -15.59 -10.06
C ASN A 412 -40.03 -16.10 -11.15
N LYS A 413 -39.56 -16.46 -12.36
CA LYS A 413 -40.38 -17.10 -13.40
C LYS A 413 -40.19 -18.62 -13.48
N ASP A 414 -39.09 -19.15 -12.97
CA ASP A 414 -38.83 -20.59 -12.95
C ASP A 414 -39.19 -21.12 -11.55
N SER A 415 -40.29 -21.87 -11.47
CA SER A 415 -40.82 -22.42 -10.21
C SER A 415 -39.89 -23.42 -9.51
N ARG A 416 -38.73 -23.75 -10.10
CA ARG A 416 -37.67 -24.55 -9.47
C ARG A 416 -36.75 -23.73 -8.57
N PHE A 417 -36.82 -22.40 -8.57
CA PHE A 417 -35.91 -21.52 -7.82
C PHE A 417 -36.66 -20.54 -6.89
N GLU A 418 -35.94 -20.02 -5.89
CA GLU A 418 -36.38 -18.91 -5.03
C GLU A 418 -35.29 -17.82 -4.93
N VAL A 419 -35.72 -16.56 -4.86
CA VAL A 419 -34.85 -15.42 -4.48
C VAL A 419 -34.79 -15.34 -2.96
N CYS A 420 -33.59 -15.18 -2.40
CA CYS A 420 -33.32 -15.32 -0.97
C CYS A 420 -33.04 -13.99 -0.23
N ASN A 421 -32.97 -12.86 -0.94
CA ASN A 421 -32.73 -11.53 -0.37
C ASN A 421 -33.63 -10.47 -1.02
N ASP A 422 -33.88 -9.35 -0.33
CA ASP A 422 -34.42 -8.15 -0.97
C ASP A 422 -33.38 -7.62 -1.98
N VAL A 423 -33.60 -7.77 -3.29
CA VAL A 423 -32.64 -7.31 -4.32
C VAL A 423 -32.71 -5.80 -4.45
N VAL A 424 -31.90 -5.09 -3.65
CA VAL A 424 -31.81 -3.61 -3.68
C VAL A 424 -30.79 -3.12 -4.72
N LEU A 425 -29.62 -3.77 -4.82
CA LEU A 425 -28.53 -3.39 -5.74
C LEU A 425 -28.15 -4.55 -6.70
N GLY A 426 -26.91 -4.54 -7.22
CA GLY A 426 -26.40 -5.48 -8.23
C GLY A 426 -26.03 -6.89 -7.75
N LEU A 427 -26.66 -7.39 -6.67
CA LEU A 427 -26.43 -8.72 -6.09
C LEU A 427 -27.77 -9.45 -5.88
N VAL A 428 -27.91 -10.63 -6.48
CA VAL A 428 -29.03 -11.54 -6.24
C VAL A 428 -28.53 -12.80 -5.55
N CYS A 429 -29.10 -13.12 -4.39
CA CYS A 429 -28.92 -14.40 -3.73
C CYS A 429 -30.12 -15.27 -4.12
N PHE A 430 -29.87 -16.46 -4.66
CA PHE A 430 -30.91 -17.39 -5.10
C PHE A 430 -30.54 -18.83 -4.76
N ARG A 431 -31.51 -19.74 -4.82
CA ARG A 431 -31.27 -21.19 -4.73
C ARG A 431 -32.30 -21.97 -5.54
N ALA A 432 -31.94 -23.18 -5.94
CA ALA A 432 -32.92 -24.18 -6.33
C ALA A 432 -33.73 -24.61 -5.08
N ILE A 433 -35.04 -24.80 -5.25
CA ILE A 433 -35.94 -25.27 -4.20
C ILE A 433 -35.64 -26.76 -3.96
N GLY A 434 -35.01 -27.04 -2.82
CA GLY A 434 -34.45 -28.36 -2.51
C GLY A 434 -33.47 -28.25 -1.34
N SER A 435 -32.58 -29.23 -1.23
CA SER A 435 -31.55 -29.32 -0.17
C SER A 435 -30.41 -28.29 -0.35
N ASP A 436 -29.60 -28.10 0.69
CA ASP A 436 -28.40 -27.26 0.60
C ASP A 436 -27.31 -27.99 -0.21
N GLU A 437 -27.32 -29.32 -0.19
CA GLU A 437 -26.46 -30.25 -0.92
C GLU A 437 -26.72 -30.17 -2.43
N LEU A 438 -28.00 -30.09 -2.86
CA LEU A 438 -28.37 -29.84 -4.26
C LEU A 438 -27.78 -28.52 -4.76
N ASN A 439 -27.82 -27.47 -3.93
CA ASN A 439 -27.30 -26.16 -4.29
C ASN A 439 -25.77 -26.09 -4.27
N GLN A 440 -25.10 -26.85 -3.39
CA GLN A 440 -23.65 -27.06 -3.44
C GLN A 440 -23.23 -27.79 -4.72
N LYS A 441 -23.93 -28.88 -5.07
CA LYS A 441 -23.68 -29.65 -6.31
C LYS A 441 -23.88 -28.79 -7.55
N LEU A 442 -25.00 -28.05 -7.63
CA LEU A 442 -25.29 -27.09 -8.69
C LEU A 442 -24.19 -26.04 -8.84
N LEU A 443 -23.74 -25.44 -7.73
CA LEU A 443 -22.68 -24.44 -7.78
C LEU A 443 -21.34 -25.02 -8.22
N SER A 444 -20.98 -26.23 -7.77
CA SER A 444 -19.77 -26.92 -8.24
C SER A 444 -19.87 -27.16 -9.74
N THR A 445 -20.90 -27.85 -10.23
CA THR A 445 -21.06 -28.18 -11.65
C THR A 445 -21.05 -26.95 -12.57
N ILE A 446 -21.63 -25.82 -12.14
CA ILE A 446 -21.54 -24.55 -12.89
C ILE A 446 -20.09 -24.03 -12.92
N ASN A 447 -19.40 -23.98 -11.78
CA ASN A 447 -18.02 -23.49 -11.68
C ASN A 447 -17.03 -24.40 -12.44
N ASP A 448 -17.16 -25.72 -12.28
CA ASP A 448 -16.35 -26.77 -12.90
C ASP A 448 -16.51 -26.77 -14.44
N SER A 449 -17.62 -26.23 -14.96
CA SER A 449 -17.81 -26.04 -16.42
C SER A 449 -16.92 -24.96 -17.03
N GLY A 450 -16.35 -24.06 -16.21
CA GLY A 450 -15.58 -22.90 -16.65
C GLY A 450 -16.39 -21.80 -17.37
N LYS A 451 -17.70 -21.98 -17.58
CA LYS A 451 -18.55 -21.03 -18.32
C LYS A 451 -18.94 -19.80 -17.51
N ILE A 452 -19.12 -19.95 -16.20
CA ILE A 452 -19.50 -18.91 -15.24
C ILE A 452 -18.80 -19.24 -13.92
N HIS A 453 -18.31 -18.21 -13.22
CA HIS A 453 -17.90 -18.37 -11.83
C HIS A 453 -18.91 -17.68 -10.89
N MET A 454 -19.38 -18.40 -9.88
CA MET A 454 -20.23 -17.89 -8.79
C MET A 454 -19.72 -18.42 -7.44
N ILE A 455 -20.08 -17.72 -6.37
CA ILE A 455 -19.68 -18.04 -4.99
C ILE A 455 -20.92 -18.24 -4.09
N PRO A 456 -20.81 -18.98 -2.98
CA PRO A 456 -21.91 -19.16 -2.05
C PRO A 456 -22.02 -18.02 -1.03
N ALA A 457 -23.17 -17.96 -0.36
CA ALA A 457 -23.30 -17.38 0.97
C ALA A 457 -24.36 -18.13 1.79
N ARG A 458 -24.42 -17.84 3.09
CA ARG A 458 -25.57 -18.19 3.93
C ARG A 458 -26.46 -16.96 4.08
N VAL A 459 -27.77 -17.13 3.87
CA VAL A 459 -28.78 -16.09 4.13
C VAL A 459 -29.90 -16.73 4.95
N ASN A 460 -30.22 -16.15 6.10
CA ASN A 460 -31.10 -16.76 7.11
C ASN A 460 -30.72 -18.24 7.39
N GLN A 461 -29.41 -18.47 7.57
CA GLN A 461 -28.74 -19.75 7.81
C GLN A 461 -28.78 -20.78 6.64
N ARG A 462 -29.57 -20.56 5.59
CA ARG A 462 -29.66 -21.43 4.40
C ARG A 462 -28.52 -21.18 3.42
N TYR A 463 -27.98 -22.22 2.77
CA TYR A 463 -27.04 -22.07 1.66
C TYR A 463 -27.71 -21.39 0.46
N THR A 464 -27.00 -20.47 -0.18
CA THR A 464 -27.49 -19.69 -1.33
C THR A 464 -26.37 -19.48 -2.33
N ILE A 465 -26.71 -19.42 -3.61
CA ILE A 465 -25.81 -19.07 -4.70
C ILE A 465 -25.91 -17.57 -4.94
N ARG A 466 -24.76 -16.90 -5.08
CA ARG A 466 -24.70 -15.46 -5.34
C ARG A 466 -24.42 -15.17 -6.80
N PHE A 467 -25.40 -14.56 -7.48
CA PHE A 467 -25.20 -13.93 -8.77
C PHE A 467 -24.84 -12.45 -8.57
N ALA A 468 -23.59 -12.09 -8.87
CA ALA A 468 -23.06 -10.74 -8.73
C ALA A 468 -22.53 -10.23 -10.08
N LEU A 469 -23.01 -9.07 -10.53
CA LEU A 469 -22.62 -8.50 -11.82
C LEU A 469 -21.29 -7.76 -11.73
N ALA A 470 -20.19 -8.49 -12.00
CA ALA A 470 -18.83 -7.99 -11.91
C ALA A 470 -18.27 -7.39 -13.23
N ALA A 471 -18.77 -7.80 -14.40
CA ALA A 471 -18.29 -7.30 -15.70
C ALA A 471 -18.81 -5.87 -15.97
N PRO A 472 -17.95 -4.87 -16.24
CA PRO A 472 -18.35 -3.46 -16.31
C PRO A 472 -19.16 -3.09 -17.56
N ASN A 473 -19.18 -3.96 -18.57
CA ASN A 473 -19.94 -3.83 -19.81
C ASN A 473 -21.07 -4.86 -19.93
N ALA A 474 -21.49 -5.47 -18.80
CA ALA A 474 -22.53 -6.49 -18.79
C ALA A 474 -23.84 -6.01 -19.45
N THR A 475 -24.46 -6.90 -20.23
CA THR A 475 -25.69 -6.65 -20.98
C THR A 475 -26.82 -7.57 -20.53
N ALA A 476 -28.04 -7.30 -21.01
CA ALA A 476 -29.18 -8.18 -20.80
C ALA A 476 -28.96 -9.59 -21.41
N ARG A 477 -28.19 -9.69 -22.50
CA ARG A 477 -27.87 -10.97 -23.15
C ARG A 477 -26.96 -11.85 -22.28
N ASP A 478 -26.07 -11.23 -21.52
CA ASP A 478 -25.15 -11.96 -20.64
C ASP A 478 -25.89 -12.48 -19.41
N VAL A 479 -26.86 -11.72 -18.88
CA VAL A 479 -27.81 -12.16 -17.86
C VAL A 479 -28.67 -13.33 -18.37
N ASP A 480 -29.19 -13.24 -19.61
CA ASP A 480 -30.00 -14.30 -20.21
C ASP A 480 -29.18 -15.57 -20.48
N MET A 481 -27.95 -15.42 -20.96
CA MET A 481 -27.01 -16.54 -21.17
C MET A 481 -26.63 -17.19 -19.84
N ALA A 482 -26.34 -16.39 -18.81
CA ALA A 482 -26.03 -16.90 -17.48
C ALA A 482 -27.21 -17.68 -16.89
N TRP A 483 -28.43 -17.15 -17.03
CA TRP A 483 -29.64 -17.83 -16.60
C TRP A 483 -29.85 -19.16 -17.33
N ASN A 484 -29.72 -19.18 -18.66
CA ASN A 484 -29.85 -20.41 -19.46
C ASN A 484 -28.83 -21.49 -19.05
N ILE A 485 -27.59 -21.10 -18.72
CA ILE A 485 -26.56 -22.04 -18.22
C ILE A 485 -26.95 -22.59 -16.85
N ILE A 486 -27.46 -21.75 -15.93
CA ILE A 486 -27.93 -22.15 -14.60
C ILE A 486 -29.13 -23.10 -14.69
N THR A 487 -30.12 -22.79 -15.53
CA THR A 487 -31.32 -23.62 -15.72
C THR A 487 -31.01 -24.93 -16.42
N ASN A 488 -30.08 -24.94 -17.38
CA ASN A 488 -29.63 -26.16 -18.04
C ASN A 488 -28.88 -27.06 -17.06
N TYR A 489 -27.93 -26.53 -16.28
CA TYR A 489 -27.23 -27.35 -15.29
C TYR A 489 -28.13 -27.85 -14.15
N LEU A 490 -29.19 -27.11 -13.78
CA LEU A 490 -30.20 -27.68 -12.90
C LEU A 490 -31.00 -28.81 -13.59
N SER A 491 -31.43 -28.65 -14.85
CA SER A 491 -32.09 -29.73 -15.58
C SER A 491 -31.19 -30.97 -15.70
N GLU A 492 -29.94 -30.82 -16.14
CA GLU A 492 -28.95 -31.89 -16.21
C GLU A 492 -28.74 -32.57 -14.84
N LEU A 493 -28.75 -31.84 -13.73
CA LEU A 493 -28.62 -32.42 -12.38
C LEU A 493 -29.90 -33.11 -11.87
N LEU A 494 -31.08 -32.68 -12.32
CA LEU A 494 -32.37 -33.34 -12.04
C LEU A 494 -32.57 -34.59 -12.93
N GLU A 495 -31.98 -34.60 -14.12
CA GLU A 495 -32.08 -35.69 -15.11
C GLU A 495 -31.00 -36.78 -14.94
N SER A 496 -29.80 -36.43 -14.44
CA SER A 496 -28.64 -37.34 -14.49
C SER A 496 -28.46 -38.30 -13.32
N ASN A 497 -28.97 -38.01 -12.11
CA ASN A 497 -28.98 -38.93 -10.96
C ASN A 497 -30.09 -38.57 -9.97
N ASP A 498 -30.84 -39.57 -9.51
CA ASP A 498 -31.53 -39.72 -8.21
C ASP A 498 -32.47 -38.63 -7.66
N VAL A 499 -32.51 -37.40 -8.18
CA VAL A 499 -33.37 -36.34 -7.59
C VAL A 499 -34.86 -36.61 -7.81
N MET A 500 -35.26 -37.40 -8.80
CA MET A 500 -36.65 -37.87 -8.90
C MET A 500 -37.02 -38.80 -7.73
N ASP A 501 -36.11 -39.67 -7.29
CA ASP A 501 -36.34 -40.56 -6.15
C ASP A 501 -36.14 -39.84 -4.81
N GLU A 502 -35.16 -38.94 -4.65
CA GLU A 502 -35.07 -38.09 -3.46
C GLU A 502 -36.26 -37.13 -3.35
N LEU A 503 -36.72 -36.51 -4.44
CA LEU A 503 -37.89 -35.62 -4.39
C LEU A 503 -39.17 -36.44 -4.17
N ALA A 504 -39.31 -37.63 -4.77
CA ALA A 504 -40.41 -38.54 -4.48
C ALA A 504 -40.39 -39.01 -3.01
N ASP A 505 -39.22 -39.34 -2.45
CA ASP A 505 -39.09 -39.79 -1.06
C ASP A 505 -39.11 -38.63 -0.06
N ILE A 506 -38.79 -37.39 -0.44
CA ILE A 506 -39.04 -36.16 0.35
C ILE A 506 -40.53 -35.77 0.29
N LEU A 507 -41.17 -35.89 -0.87
CA LEU A 507 -42.63 -35.72 -1.01
C LEU A 507 -43.36 -36.83 -0.27
N GLU A 508 -42.85 -38.07 -0.26
CA GLU A 508 -43.45 -39.18 0.46
C GLU A 508 -43.08 -39.17 1.95
N LYS A 509 -41.90 -38.70 2.37
CA LYS A 509 -41.62 -38.36 3.78
C LYS A 509 -42.51 -37.21 4.24
N LYS A 510 -42.77 -36.18 3.43
CA LYS A 510 -43.78 -35.15 3.72
C LYS A 510 -45.20 -35.72 3.73
N ARG A 511 -45.55 -36.62 2.82
CA ARG A 511 -46.87 -37.30 2.76
C ARG A 511 -47.07 -38.22 3.96
N LYS A 512 -46.06 -38.99 4.36
CA LYS A 512 -46.01 -39.87 5.55
C LYS A 512 -45.95 -39.05 6.83
N ALA A 513 -45.24 -37.92 6.88
CA ALA A 513 -45.26 -36.99 8.00
C ALA A 513 -46.60 -36.26 8.13
N THR A 514 -47.24 -35.89 7.01
CA THR A 514 -48.61 -35.34 6.99
C THR A 514 -49.63 -36.44 7.34
N LEU A 515 -49.40 -37.70 6.95
CA LEU A 515 -50.20 -38.84 7.41
C LEU A 515 -49.96 -39.15 8.88
N ALA A 516 -48.75 -38.96 9.40
CA ALA A 516 -48.40 -39.16 10.80
C ALA A 516 -48.88 -37.99 11.67
N GLN A 517 -48.93 -36.76 11.16
CA GLN A 517 -49.58 -35.63 11.77
C GLN A 517 -51.11 -35.77 11.71
N ARG A 518 -51.69 -36.21 10.58
CA ARG A 518 -53.13 -36.52 10.50
C ARG A 518 -53.51 -37.71 11.37
N ARG A 519 -52.69 -38.76 11.45
CA ARG A 519 -52.86 -39.89 12.39
C ARG A 519 -52.62 -39.46 13.83
N SER A 520 -51.66 -38.58 14.13
CA SER A 520 -51.44 -38.02 15.47
C SER A 520 -52.57 -37.07 15.88
N PHE A 521 -53.17 -36.34 14.94
CA PHE A 521 -54.36 -35.52 15.14
C PHE A 521 -55.59 -36.39 15.36
N PHE A 522 -55.80 -37.45 14.56
CA PHE A 522 -56.87 -38.43 14.77
C PHE A 522 -56.69 -39.21 16.07
N VAL A 523 -55.46 -39.63 16.40
CA VAL A 523 -55.13 -40.28 17.68
C VAL A 523 -55.35 -39.32 18.83
N ARG A 524 -54.92 -38.05 18.78
CA ARG A 524 -55.25 -37.05 19.81
C ARG A 524 -56.76 -36.85 19.94
N MET A 525 -57.48 -36.72 18.83
CA MET A 525 -58.96 -36.60 18.80
C MET A 525 -59.68 -37.84 19.35
N VAL A 526 -59.02 -39.00 19.41
CA VAL A 526 -59.55 -40.28 19.93
C VAL A 526 -58.86 -40.71 21.24
N SER A 527 -57.93 -39.90 21.76
CA SER A 527 -57.13 -40.19 22.98
C SER A 527 -57.13 -39.04 23.99
N ASP A 528 -57.90 -37.97 23.75
CA ASP A 528 -58.15 -36.93 24.74
C ASP A 528 -59.39 -37.31 25.58
N PRO A 529 -59.24 -37.58 26.90
CA PRO A 529 -60.36 -37.98 27.76
C PRO A 529 -61.40 -36.87 27.99
N ALA A 530 -61.16 -35.62 27.55
CA ALA A 530 -62.08 -34.51 27.75
C ALA A 530 -63.39 -34.61 26.93
N ILE A 531 -63.50 -35.52 25.95
CA ILE A 531 -64.61 -35.55 24.99
C ILE A 531 -65.23 -36.96 24.81
N GLN A 532 -65.88 -37.48 25.85
CA GLN A 532 -67.27 -38.02 25.81
C GLN A 532 -67.72 -38.63 27.16
N PRO A 533 -69.04 -38.68 27.46
CA PRO A 533 -69.56 -39.28 28.69
C PRO A 533 -69.45 -40.82 28.65
N GLY A 534 -69.08 -41.43 29.78
CA GLY A 534 -68.66 -42.84 29.81
C GLY A 534 -69.75 -43.87 30.14
N PHE A 535 -69.45 -45.15 29.92
CA PHE A 535 -70.10 -46.30 30.58
C PHE A 535 -69.17 -47.53 30.68
N THR A 536 -68.86 -47.95 31.92
CA THR A 536 -68.61 -49.32 32.41
C THR A 536 -67.71 -50.37 31.71
N LYS A 537 -66.72 -50.85 32.49
CA LYS A 537 -66.45 -52.28 32.86
C LYS A 537 -65.53 -53.23 32.05
N THR A 538 -64.31 -53.41 32.61
CA THR A 538 -63.61 -54.69 32.93
C THR A 538 -62.98 -55.57 31.82
N PRO A 539 -62.01 -56.48 32.14
CA PRO A 539 -60.89 -56.82 31.21
C PRO A 539 -60.70 -58.33 30.95
N ASN A 540 -59.63 -58.71 30.22
CA ASN A 540 -58.60 -59.70 30.67
C ASN A 540 -57.49 -60.04 29.63
N ARG A 541 -56.22 -60.16 30.11
CA ARG A 541 -55.20 -61.23 29.81
C ARG A 541 -54.67 -61.42 28.36
N THR A 542 -53.49 -62.00 28.05
CA THR A 542 -52.31 -62.53 28.82
C THR A 542 -51.08 -62.68 27.91
N GLY A 543 -49.86 -62.71 28.48
CA GLY A 543 -48.64 -63.30 27.85
C GLY A 543 -47.89 -62.39 26.85
N ALA A 544 -46.63 -61.94 26.98
CA ALA A 544 -45.46 -62.19 27.85
C ALA A 544 -44.33 -63.09 27.27
N LYS A 545 -43.16 -62.46 27.07
CA LYS A 545 -41.78 -63.03 27.02
C LYS A 545 -41.38 -63.83 25.75
N LEU A 546 -40.10 -63.90 25.34
CA LEU A 546 -38.83 -63.30 25.84
C LEU A 546 -37.79 -63.13 24.71
N ASP A 547 -36.67 -62.44 25.00
CA ASP A 547 -35.51 -62.22 24.12
C ASP A 547 -34.65 -63.48 23.85
N THR A 548 -33.74 -63.41 22.87
CA THR A 548 -32.27 -63.55 23.11
C THR A 548 -31.39 -63.16 21.90
N GLN A 549 -30.09 -63.01 22.14
CA GLN A 549 -29.06 -62.56 21.18
C GLN A 549 -28.16 -63.72 20.68
N ALA A 550 -27.20 -63.41 19.79
CA ALA A 550 -25.79 -63.87 19.80
C ALA A 550 -25.24 -64.83 18.70
N THR A 551 -24.59 -64.22 17.69
CA THR A 551 -23.17 -64.43 17.26
C THR A 551 -22.70 -65.72 16.51
N ILE A 552 -21.66 -65.53 15.67
CA ILE A 552 -20.67 -66.48 15.08
C ILE A 552 -21.05 -67.33 13.82
N GLY A 553 -20.70 -66.79 12.64
CA GLY A 553 -19.62 -67.24 11.72
C GLY A 553 -19.52 -68.68 11.16
N GLY A 554 -19.32 -68.82 9.84
CA GLY A 554 -18.87 -70.06 9.19
C GLY A 554 -18.68 -70.02 7.65
N ILE A 555 -17.44 -70.27 7.20
CA ILE A 555 -16.92 -70.89 5.94
C ILE A 555 -17.96 -71.30 4.85
N GLY A 556 -17.78 -71.10 3.53
CA GLY A 556 -16.70 -70.51 2.73
C GLY A 556 -16.34 -71.31 1.45
N SER A 557 -16.11 -70.65 0.29
CA SER A 557 -15.53 -71.27 -0.93
C SER A 557 -14.94 -70.24 -1.91
N THR A 558 -14.17 -70.69 -2.91
CA THR A 558 -13.21 -69.87 -3.70
C THR A 558 -13.59 -69.66 -5.18
N GLN A 559 -13.20 -68.52 -5.76
CA GLN A 559 -12.52 -68.50 -7.08
C GLN A 559 -11.66 -67.24 -7.31
N SER A 560 -10.84 -67.28 -8.37
CA SER A 560 -9.77 -66.33 -8.74
C SER A 560 -10.27 -65.02 -9.37
N GLY A 561 -9.49 -63.91 -9.40
CA GLY A 561 -8.12 -63.69 -8.93
C GLY A 561 -7.64 -62.25 -9.20
N ALA A 562 -6.54 -61.81 -8.57
CA ALA A 562 -6.18 -60.38 -8.49
C ALA A 562 -4.65 -60.09 -8.57
N LYS A 563 -4.30 -58.81 -8.81
CA LYS A 563 -3.05 -58.06 -8.46
C LYS A 563 -3.22 -56.61 -8.99
N SER A 564 -2.87 -55.48 -8.35
CA SER A 564 -1.77 -55.08 -7.41
C SER A 564 -0.40 -54.94 -8.11
N TRP A 565 0.50 -53.99 -7.82
CA TRP A 565 0.55 -52.87 -6.84
C TRP A 565 1.79 -51.98 -7.14
N ILE A 566 1.82 -50.73 -6.66
CA ILE A 566 3.03 -49.95 -6.20
C ILE A 566 4.17 -49.54 -7.19
N SER A 567 4.70 -48.32 -6.96
CA SER A 567 6.06 -47.77 -7.21
C SER A 567 6.50 -47.13 -8.57
N TRP A 568 7.27 -46.03 -8.39
CA TRP A 568 8.22 -45.33 -9.28
C TRP A 568 9.65 -45.95 -9.11
N PRO A 569 10.76 -45.55 -9.79
CA PRO A 569 11.04 -44.28 -10.49
C PRO A 569 11.84 -44.35 -11.84
N LEU A 570 12.32 -43.19 -12.30
CA LEU A 570 13.32 -42.86 -13.34
C LEU A 570 14.14 -44.01 -13.99
N ALA A 571 14.12 -44.11 -15.34
CA ALA A 571 15.29 -44.44 -16.18
C ALA A 571 15.03 -44.42 -17.73
N TYR A 572 14.91 -43.24 -18.40
CA TYR A 572 15.04 -43.20 -19.89
C TYR A 572 15.36 -41.84 -20.56
N PHE A 573 16.38 -41.07 -20.14
CA PHE A 573 16.88 -39.92 -20.95
C PHE A 573 18.39 -39.64 -20.82
N MET A 574 19.19 -40.64 -21.19
CA MET A 574 20.65 -40.63 -21.46
C MET A 574 20.86 -41.85 -22.37
N ARG A 575 21.39 -41.88 -23.59
CA ARG A 575 22.17 -41.01 -24.53
C ARG A 575 22.00 -41.64 -25.97
N PRO A 576 22.70 -41.26 -27.07
CA PRO A 576 23.42 -40.01 -27.47
C PRO A 576 23.01 -39.46 -28.88
N LYS A 577 23.63 -38.33 -29.28
CA LYS A 577 24.14 -37.89 -30.62
C LYS A 577 23.81 -38.75 -31.86
N GLU A 578 23.56 -38.21 -33.07
CA GLU A 578 23.61 -36.86 -33.68
C GLU A 578 22.73 -36.86 -34.99
N ALA A 579 22.55 -35.87 -35.88
CA ALA A 579 23.13 -34.53 -36.16
C ALA A 579 22.15 -33.65 -37.01
N ALA A 580 22.64 -32.52 -37.52
CA ALA A 580 22.24 -31.82 -38.77
C ALA A 580 20.85 -31.11 -38.90
N ASP A 581 20.87 -29.83 -38.51
CA ASP A 581 20.52 -28.64 -39.34
C ASP A 581 19.06 -28.22 -39.70
N THR A 582 18.91 -26.90 -39.88
CA THR A 582 17.83 -26.11 -40.53
C THR A 582 16.37 -26.16 -40.01
N SER A 583 15.98 -25.04 -39.36
CA SER A 583 14.72 -24.26 -39.51
C SER A 583 13.31 -24.88 -39.40
N GLU A 584 12.43 -24.11 -38.74
CA GLU A 584 10.96 -24.24 -38.64
C GLU A 584 10.38 -25.46 -37.90
N LEU A 585 9.86 -25.21 -36.69
CA LEU A 585 8.95 -26.12 -35.98
C LEU A 585 7.67 -25.39 -35.59
N SER A 586 6.54 -25.92 -36.04
CA SER A 586 5.19 -25.44 -35.71
C SER A 586 4.53 -26.33 -34.65
N PHE A 587 3.90 -25.73 -33.65
CA PHE A 587 3.15 -26.46 -32.62
C PHE A 587 1.67 -26.56 -32.99
N ARG A 588 1.17 -27.79 -33.15
CA ARG A 588 -0.27 -28.08 -33.29
C ARG A 588 -0.97 -28.01 -31.93
N PHE A 589 -2.06 -27.26 -31.86
CA PHE A 589 -3.15 -27.55 -30.92
C PHE A 589 -4.08 -28.62 -31.50
N ARG A 590 -4.76 -29.37 -30.64
CA ARG A 590 -5.75 -30.39 -31.05
C ARG A 590 -7.13 -29.75 -31.27
N ASN A 591 -7.86 -30.32 -32.23
CA ASN A 591 -9.31 -30.20 -32.44
C ASN A 591 -9.83 -28.82 -32.90
N LEU A 592 -9.69 -28.55 -34.21
CA LEU A 592 -10.78 -28.03 -35.06
C LEU A 592 -10.39 -28.17 -36.54
N ASP A 593 -11.11 -28.99 -37.31
CA ASP A 593 -10.82 -29.25 -38.73
C ASP A 593 -11.53 -28.25 -39.66
N THR A 594 -10.79 -27.25 -40.17
CA THR A 594 -11.18 -26.52 -41.38
C THR A 594 -9.95 -26.11 -42.20
N MET A 595 -9.88 -26.56 -43.45
CA MET A 595 -8.73 -26.32 -44.34
C MET A 595 -8.93 -25.09 -45.23
N VAL A 596 -8.04 -24.10 -45.13
CA VAL A 596 -7.88 -23.03 -46.13
C VAL A 596 -6.54 -23.20 -46.82
N ARG A 597 -6.55 -23.48 -48.14
CA ARG A 597 -5.35 -23.55 -48.96
C ARG A 597 -5.01 -22.16 -49.50
N LEU A 598 -3.76 -21.73 -49.32
CA LEU A 598 -3.13 -20.70 -50.14
C LEU A 598 -2.03 -21.34 -50.99
N ASN A 599 -1.94 -20.94 -52.25
CA ASN A 599 -1.13 -21.59 -53.28
C ASN A 599 0.09 -20.72 -53.61
N THR A 600 1.29 -21.31 -53.69
CA THR A 600 2.54 -20.55 -53.85
C THR A 600 3.34 -20.93 -55.10
N GLY A 601 3.55 -19.94 -55.98
CA GLY A 601 4.48 -19.98 -57.10
C GLY A 601 3.82 -19.78 -58.49
N SER A 602 4.52 -19.28 -59.51
CA SER A 602 5.84 -18.59 -59.53
C SER A 602 6.12 -17.99 -60.93
N ARG A 603 7.13 -17.10 -61.02
CA ARG A 603 7.92 -16.69 -62.21
C ARG A 603 7.38 -15.66 -63.24
N ARG A 604 8.37 -14.86 -63.71
CA ARG A 604 8.44 -13.92 -64.87
C ARG A 604 7.65 -12.58 -64.73
N GLY A 605 8.22 -11.42 -65.05
CA GLY A 605 9.63 -11.05 -65.32
C GLY A 605 9.80 -9.90 -66.33
N SER A 606 10.83 -9.04 -66.12
CA SER A 606 11.16 -7.85 -66.96
C SER A 606 10.13 -6.70 -66.87
N SER A 607 10.44 -5.40 -67.03
CA SER A 607 11.69 -4.59 -67.03
C SER A 607 11.32 -3.09 -66.89
N ASN A 608 12.32 -2.20 -66.69
CA ASN A 608 12.42 -0.74 -66.94
C ASN A 608 11.12 0.05 -67.31
N GLY A 609 10.85 1.27 -66.81
CA GLY A 609 11.67 2.23 -66.05
C GLY A 609 11.26 3.70 -66.40
N CYS A 610 11.85 4.68 -65.71
CA CYS A 610 11.65 6.15 -65.86
C CYS A 610 10.32 6.80 -65.41
N SER A 611 10.50 7.97 -64.80
CA SER A 611 9.51 9.01 -64.41
C SER A 611 9.20 9.96 -65.62
N PRO A 612 8.44 11.08 -65.52
CA PRO A 612 7.90 11.79 -64.33
C PRO A 612 6.43 12.28 -64.41
N ASP A 613 6.03 13.00 -63.35
CA ASP A 613 4.91 13.95 -63.25
C ASP A 613 4.78 14.90 -64.48
N PRO A 614 3.58 15.45 -64.82
CA PRO A 614 2.92 16.41 -63.92
C PRO A 614 1.37 16.54 -63.96
N SER A 615 0.83 17.15 -62.89
CA SER A 615 -0.48 17.87 -62.86
C SER A 615 -0.48 19.11 -63.80
N PRO A 616 -1.63 19.73 -64.23
CA PRO A 616 -2.77 20.11 -63.37
C PRO A 616 -4.18 20.25 -64.01
N SER A 617 -5.13 20.73 -63.20
CA SER A 617 -6.24 21.68 -63.52
C SER A 617 -7.69 21.22 -63.80
N ALA A 618 -8.61 22.08 -63.32
CA ALA A 618 -9.97 22.39 -63.79
C ALA A 618 -11.13 21.36 -63.78
N SER A 619 -11.99 21.52 -62.76
CA SER A 619 -13.44 21.21 -62.71
C SER A 619 -14.29 22.07 -63.69
N PRO A 620 -15.65 21.94 -63.83
CA PRO A 620 -16.62 21.18 -63.00
C PRO A 620 -17.79 20.47 -63.74
N SER A 621 -18.63 19.69 -63.02
CA SER A 621 -20.07 19.99 -62.83
C SER A 621 -20.93 18.87 -62.17
N ARG A 622 -21.94 19.31 -61.41
CA ARG A 622 -23.23 18.65 -61.07
C ARG A 622 -23.23 17.20 -60.52
N GLY A 623 -23.20 17.11 -59.18
CA GLY A 623 -23.75 15.97 -58.41
C GLY A 623 -24.64 16.48 -57.27
N ARG A 624 -25.76 15.79 -56.96
CA ARG A 624 -26.72 16.22 -55.91
C ARG A 624 -26.25 15.84 -54.50
N SER A 625 -26.61 16.67 -53.54
CA SER A 625 -26.67 16.39 -52.09
C SER A 625 -28.12 16.64 -51.63
N PRO A 626 -28.61 16.14 -50.47
CA PRO A 626 -27.91 15.34 -49.47
C PRO A 626 -28.55 13.98 -49.17
N ASN A 627 -27.76 13.09 -48.56
CA ASN A 627 -28.30 12.13 -47.59
C ASN A 627 -27.26 11.95 -46.47
N GLY A 628 -27.68 12.15 -45.22
CA GLY A 628 -26.76 12.41 -44.12
C GLY A 628 -26.03 11.17 -43.61
N ARG A 629 -24.70 11.13 -43.78
CA ARG A 629 -23.80 10.53 -42.78
C ARG A 629 -23.04 11.66 -42.10
N ALA A 630 -23.07 11.68 -40.76
CA ALA A 630 -22.23 12.59 -39.99
C ALA A 630 -20.74 12.27 -40.25
N PRO A 631 -19.83 13.26 -40.22
CA PRO A 631 -18.40 12.99 -40.26
C PRO A 631 -18.00 12.14 -39.04
N GLY A 632 -17.22 11.08 -39.27
CA GLY A 632 -16.73 10.21 -38.20
C GLY A 632 -15.73 10.96 -37.31
N TYR A 633 -15.86 10.80 -36.00
CA TYR A 633 -14.90 11.35 -35.03
C TYR A 633 -13.56 10.60 -35.14
N SER A 634 -12.45 11.34 -35.18
CA SER A 634 -11.12 10.81 -35.51
C SER A 634 -10.05 11.25 -34.51
N GLY A 635 -10.31 11.06 -33.20
CA GLY A 635 -9.50 11.62 -32.12
C GLY A 635 -9.28 10.66 -30.95
N ILE A 636 -9.10 9.36 -31.23
CA ILE A 636 -8.95 8.29 -30.25
C ILE A 636 -7.83 7.33 -30.71
N MET A 637 -6.82 7.17 -29.86
CA MET A 637 -5.54 6.49 -30.10
C MET A 637 -5.67 4.92 -30.23
N ASN A 638 -6.16 4.42 -31.37
CA ASN A 638 -6.40 2.99 -31.67
C ASN A 638 -5.16 2.04 -31.57
N ILE A 639 -5.30 0.70 -31.77
CA ILE A 639 -4.31 -0.32 -31.35
C ILE A 639 -2.88 -0.07 -31.83
N ASP A 640 -2.72 0.43 -33.06
CA ASP A 640 -1.43 0.61 -33.69
C ASP A 640 -0.65 1.79 -33.13
N GLU A 641 -1.34 2.80 -32.59
CA GLU A 641 -0.65 3.92 -31.98
C GLU A 641 0.07 3.51 -30.67
N PHE A 642 -0.32 2.43 -29.94
CA PHE A 642 0.50 1.90 -28.79
C PHE A 642 1.86 1.41 -29.27
N ARG A 643 1.90 0.94 -30.52
CA ARG A 643 3.06 0.32 -31.14
C ARG A 643 3.95 1.39 -31.79
N VAL A 644 3.56 2.66 -31.70
CA VAL A 644 4.36 3.85 -31.97
C VAL A 644 4.73 4.48 -30.62
N ARG A 645 3.73 4.96 -29.88
CA ARG A 645 3.75 5.62 -28.58
C ARG A 645 4.46 4.84 -27.48
N GLY A 646 3.97 3.65 -27.18
CA GLY A 646 4.63 2.66 -26.31
C GLY A 646 5.98 2.12 -26.82
N LYS A 647 6.56 2.69 -27.90
CA LYS A 647 7.98 2.55 -28.26
C LYS A 647 8.75 3.87 -28.17
N GLU A 648 8.17 5.00 -28.58
CA GLU A 648 8.67 6.35 -28.30
C GLU A 648 9.06 6.40 -26.82
N MET A 649 8.11 6.00 -25.98
CA MET A 649 8.25 5.52 -24.60
C MET A 649 9.58 4.91 -24.17
N ILE A 650 9.99 3.83 -24.84
CA ILE A 650 11.04 2.95 -24.36
C ILE A 650 12.38 3.49 -24.81
N GLU A 651 12.49 4.06 -26.00
CA GLU A 651 13.68 4.84 -26.39
C GLU A 651 13.88 6.03 -25.47
N TYR A 652 12.77 6.65 -25.08
CA TYR A 652 12.76 7.83 -24.26
C TYR A 652 13.17 7.53 -22.80
N ILE A 653 12.63 6.46 -22.18
CA ILE A 653 13.12 5.93 -20.89
C ILE A 653 14.57 5.46 -20.96
N CYS A 654 15.10 5.19 -22.15
CA CYS A 654 16.52 4.94 -22.35
C CYS A 654 17.32 6.25 -22.43
N ASP A 655 16.93 7.24 -23.24
CA ASP A 655 17.61 8.56 -23.34
C ASP A 655 17.78 9.24 -21.98
N TYR A 656 16.70 9.19 -21.18
CA TYR A 656 16.62 9.53 -19.76
C TYR A 656 17.85 9.10 -18.95
N ILE A 657 18.09 7.78 -18.95
CA ILE A 657 19.17 7.10 -18.21
C ILE A 657 20.51 7.32 -18.94
N ARG A 658 20.54 7.22 -20.27
CA ARG A 658 21.73 7.42 -21.13
C ARG A 658 22.42 8.76 -20.87
N THR A 659 21.69 9.79 -20.46
CA THR A 659 22.26 11.13 -20.20
C THR A 659 21.99 11.66 -18.77
N LEU A 660 21.84 10.73 -17.82
CA LEU A 660 21.76 10.93 -16.36
C LEU A 660 22.88 11.80 -15.74
N GLU A 661 24.09 11.72 -16.25
CA GLU A 661 25.23 12.38 -15.62
C GLU A 661 25.27 13.91 -15.82
N GLY A 662 24.64 14.42 -16.88
CA GLY A 662 24.68 15.85 -17.28
C GLY A 662 23.85 16.81 -16.42
N LYS A 663 23.47 16.39 -15.21
CA LYS A 663 22.40 16.98 -14.40
C LYS A 663 22.96 17.52 -13.06
N ARG A 664 22.33 18.55 -12.49
CA ARG A 664 22.37 18.86 -11.03
C ARG A 664 21.51 17.81 -10.32
N VAL A 665 21.86 17.39 -9.10
CA VAL A 665 21.12 16.30 -8.42
C VAL A 665 19.91 16.78 -7.61
N THR A 666 19.85 18.07 -7.35
CA THR A 666 18.75 18.73 -6.63
C THR A 666 18.18 19.91 -7.40
N ALA A 667 16.92 20.22 -7.11
CA ALA A 667 16.21 21.40 -7.58
C ALA A 667 16.98 22.74 -7.45
N ASN A 668 16.62 23.74 -8.26
CA ASN A 668 16.95 25.16 -8.01
C ASN A 668 15.75 26.08 -8.28
N VAL A 669 14.84 26.16 -7.31
CA VAL A 669 13.50 26.76 -7.47
C VAL A 669 12.86 27.03 -6.08
N ASP A 670 11.89 27.95 -5.96
CA ASP A 670 11.27 28.36 -4.67
C ASP A 670 9.75 28.09 -4.65
N PRO A 671 9.15 27.41 -3.65
CA PRO A 671 7.74 26.95 -3.67
C PRO A 671 6.69 27.97 -4.14
N GLY A 672 6.24 27.82 -5.39
CA GLY A 672 5.11 28.52 -6.03
C GLY A 672 5.13 28.55 -7.58
N TYR A 673 6.16 27.99 -8.22
CA TYR A 673 6.52 28.25 -9.63
C TYR A 673 5.73 27.46 -10.70
N LEU A 674 5.05 26.39 -10.32
CA LEU A 674 4.49 25.38 -11.22
C LEU A 674 3.07 25.77 -11.59
N ARG A 675 2.32 26.20 -10.59
CA ARG A 675 0.96 26.71 -10.76
C ARG A 675 0.83 27.84 -11.81
N PRO A 676 1.79 28.78 -12.00
CA PRO A 676 1.75 29.75 -13.10
C PRO A 676 2.25 29.24 -14.47
N LEU A 677 2.95 28.09 -14.56
CA LEU A 677 3.38 27.50 -15.85
C LEU A 677 2.27 26.72 -16.55
N LEU A 678 1.23 26.35 -15.80
CA LEU A 678 0.16 25.46 -16.23
C LEU A 678 -1.20 26.17 -16.27
N PRO A 679 -2.10 25.82 -17.21
CA PRO A 679 -3.38 26.54 -17.33
C PRO A 679 -4.31 26.17 -16.18
N LYS A 680 -5.22 27.07 -15.81
CA LYS A 680 -5.92 26.98 -14.51
C LYS A 680 -6.87 25.78 -14.37
N GLU A 681 -7.28 25.20 -15.50
CA GLU A 681 -8.26 24.11 -15.69
C GLU A 681 -7.83 23.23 -16.89
N ALA A 682 -8.11 21.93 -16.82
CA ALA A 682 -8.72 21.06 -17.85
C ALA A 682 -8.92 21.66 -19.28
N PRO A 683 -8.57 20.98 -20.41
CA PRO A 683 -8.88 21.42 -21.75
C PRO A 683 -10.13 20.66 -22.24
N LEU A 684 -11.23 21.35 -22.47
CA LEU A 684 -12.54 20.81 -22.88
C LEU A 684 -12.55 19.86 -24.11
N LYS A 685 -11.40 19.60 -24.75
CA LYS A 685 -11.18 18.74 -25.91
C LYS A 685 -9.77 18.13 -25.85
N PRO A 686 -9.52 17.03 -26.59
CA PRO A 686 -8.21 16.40 -26.59
C PRO A 686 -7.03 17.30 -26.94
N GLU A 687 -5.97 17.21 -26.13
CA GLU A 687 -4.68 17.83 -26.43
C GLU A 687 -3.79 16.77 -27.08
N SER A 688 -3.13 17.12 -28.19
CA SER A 688 -2.37 16.14 -28.96
C SER A 688 -1.22 15.55 -28.14
N TRP A 689 -0.80 14.33 -28.46
CA TRP A 689 0.31 13.68 -27.78
C TRP A 689 1.55 14.60 -27.68
N ASP A 690 1.98 15.18 -28.81
CA ASP A 690 3.11 16.11 -28.85
C ASP A 690 2.90 17.42 -28.03
N ALA A 691 1.66 17.75 -27.63
CA ALA A 691 1.32 18.90 -26.79
C ALA A 691 1.35 18.56 -25.29
N ILE A 692 0.87 17.37 -24.90
CA ILE A 692 1.29 16.75 -23.64
C ILE A 692 2.82 16.78 -23.60
N MET A 693 3.49 16.43 -24.71
CA MET A 693 4.95 16.35 -24.73
C MET A 693 5.73 17.62 -24.46
N ARG A 694 5.34 18.76 -25.03
CA ARG A 694 6.03 20.03 -24.72
C ARG A 694 5.72 20.54 -23.31
N ASP A 695 4.64 20.09 -22.70
CA ASP A 695 4.34 20.35 -21.29
C ASP A 695 5.09 19.38 -20.37
N VAL A 696 5.31 18.13 -20.80
CA VAL A 696 6.26 17.22 -20.17
C VAL A 696 7.70 17.63 -20.44
N ASP A 697 7.97 18.53 -21.38
CA ASP A 697 9.25 19.24 -21.54
C ASP A 697 9.23 20.66 -20.91
N GLY A 698 8.38 20.91 -19.89
CA GLY A 698 8.20 22.24 -19.28
C GLY A 698 7.76 22.40 -17.79
N LYS A 699 7.04 21.44 -17.17
CA LYS A 699 6.21 21.66 -15.95
C LYS A 699 6.45 20.86 -14.57
N ILE A 700 6.62 19.52 -14.37
CA ILE A 700 7.10 18.69 -13.14
C ILE A 700 8.62 18.03 -12.79
N MET A 701 10.01 18.37 -12.87
CA MET A 701 11.15 18.89 -13.81
C MET A 701 12.31 20.09 -13.77
N PRO A 702 12.54 21.44 -14.22
CA PRO A 702 13.84 22.06 -13.96
C PRO A 702 13.97 22.63 -12.53
N GLY A 703 12.91 22.49 -11.73
CA GLY A 703 13.09 22.31 -10.29
C GLY A 703 13.27 20.84 -9.90
N VAL A 704 13.57 19.99 -10.85
CA VAL A 704 14.62 18.96 -10.83
C VAL A 704 15.94 19.68 -11.27
N THR A 705 16.09 20.34 -12.44
CA THR A 705 17.19 21.30 -12.84
C THR A 705 16.95 22.19 -14.09
N ARG A 706 17.20 23.51 -14.02
CA ARG A 706 17.69 24.32 -15.16
C ARG A 706 18.67 25.36 -14.69
N LEU A 707 19.73 25.54 -15.48
CA LEU A 707 20.60 26.71 -15.41
C LEU A 707 19.90 27.91 -16.05
N ALA A 708 19.51 28.88 -15.21
CA ALA A 708 19.26 30.25 -15.64
C ALA A 708 20.51 31.10 -15.33
N ALA A 709 21.02 31.82 -16.33
CA ALA A 709 22.11 32.76 -16.13
C ALA A 709 21.56 34.05 -15.52
N VAL A 710 21.58 34.15 -14.18
CA VAL A 710 21.04 35.31 -13.45
C VAL A 710 22.17 36.27 -13.06
N ARG A 711 22.14 37.50 -13.57
CA ARG A 711 22.86 38.64 -12.97
C ARG A 711 22.01 39.18 -11.81
N GLY A 712 22.56 39.16 -10.59
CA GLY A 712 21.86 39.55 -9.35
C GLY A 712 21.07 38.39 -8.74
N GLY A 713 21.71 37.62 -7.84
CA GLY A 713 21.19 36.33 -7.38
C GLY A 713 20.30 36.35 -6.14
N GLN A 714 19.42 35.35 -6.03
CA GLN A 714 18.74 34.83 -4.82
C GLN A 714 18.00 33.51 -5.18
N CYS A 715 18.13 32.45 -4.36
CA CYS A 715 17.52 31.09 -4.45
C CYS A 715 17.48 30.48 -3.01
N PHE A 716 17.13 29.23 -2.64
CA PHE A 716 16.67 27.98 -3.28
C PHE A 716 15.77 27.22 -2.24
N LEU A 717 15.01 26.16 -2.60
CA LEU A 717 14.85 24.91 -1.77
C LEU A 717 14.26 23.68 -2.54
N GLN A 718 14.53 22.44 -2.08
CA GLN A 718 14.80 21.31 -3.00
C GLN A 718 14.15 19.92 -2.68
N ILE A 719 13.91 19.09 -3.72
CA ILE A 719 13.94 17.60 -3.69
C ILE A 719 14.95 17.12 -4.77
N THR A 720 15.11 15.80 -4.96
CA THR A 720 16.34 15.14 -5.44
C THR A 720 16.13 13.93 -6.36
N HIS A 721 17.04 13.71 -7.33
CA HIS A 721 17.04 12.56 -8.26
C HIS A 721 17.50 11.24 -7.60
N TRP A 722 16.68 10.19 -7.55
CA TRP A 722 17.01 8.96 -6.80
C TRP A 722 18.01 7.99 -7.48
N GLN A 723 18.17 8.02 -8.80
CA GLN A 723 19.10 7.14 -9.53
C GLN A 723 20.43 7.83 -9.89
N HIS A 724 20.54 9.14 -9.62
CA HIS A 724 21.65 9.96 -10.12
C HIS A 724 22.99 9.61 -9.47
N PRO A 725 24.11 9.59 -10.23
CA PRO A 725 25.45 9.36 -9.69
C PRO A 725 25.88 10.25 -8.51
N ARG A 726 25.21 11.40 -8.32
CA ARG A 726 25.49 12.41 -7.29
C ARG A 726 24.54 12.32 -6.09
N PHE A 727 23.66 11.30 -6.04
CA PHE A 727 22.65 11.12 -4.99
C PHE A 727 23.13 10.14 -3.93
N HIS A 728 23.34 10.61 -2.70
CA HIS A 728 23.99 9.83 -1.65
C HIS A 728 23.27 9.88 -0.31
N ALA A 729 22.05 10.43 -0.27
CA ALA A 729 21.29 10.71 0.94
C ALA A 729 20.84 9.48 1.72
N TYR A 730 19.77 8.80 1.31
CA TYR A 730 19.05 7.82 2.14
C TYR A 730 19.71 6.43 2.09
N PHE A 731 19.00 5.47 1.51
CA PHE A 731 19.54 4.28 0.84
C PHE A 731 19.07 4.35 -0.63
N PRO A 732 19.59 3.52 -1.54
CA PRO A 732 19.10 3.52 -2.92
C PRO A 732 17.62 3.10 -2.95
N SER A 733 16.91 3.55 -3.97
CA SER A 733 15.65 2.93 -4.39
C SER A 733 15.94 2.11 -5.63
N GLY A 734 15.64 0.82 -5.61
CA GLY A 734 15.82 -0.03 -6.79
C GLY A 734 15.01 0.51 -7.97
N ASN A 735 15.59 0.43 -9.16
CA ASN A 735 14.92 0.63 -10.44
C ASN A 735 15.71 -0.10 -11.53
N SER A 736 15.05 -0.56 -12.58
CA SER A 736 15.71 -1.17 -13.76
C SER A 736 14.70 -1.44 -14.88
N PHE A 737 15.18 -1.51 -16.13
CA PHE A 737 14.32 -1.83 -17.28
C PHE A 737 13.50 -3.14 -17.10
N PRO A 738 14.06 -4.27 -16.62
CA PRO A 738 13.27 -5.48 -16.41
C PRO A 738 12.20 -5.32 -15.33
N SER A 739 12.45 -4.55 -14.28
CA SER A 739 11.45 -4.29 -13.24
C SER A 739 10.29 -3.45 -13.76
N ILE A 740 10.59 -2.43 -14.56
CA ILE A 740 9.61 -1.54 -15.18
C ILE A 740 8.72 -2.33 -16.15
N LEU A 741 9.31 -3.16 -17.01
CA LEU A 741 8.58 -4.06 -17.92
C LEU A 741 7.70 -5.09 -17.16
N GLY A 742 8.15 -5.54 -15.98
CA GLY A 742 7.39 -6.46 -15.14
C GLY A 742 6.19 -5.83 -14.43
N ASP A 743 6.30 -4.59 -13.92
CA ASP A 743 5.15 -3.86 -13.35
C ASP A 743 4.18 -3.43 -14.47
N LEU A 744 4.68 -3.00 -15.64
CA LEU A 744 3.86 -2.70 -16.83
C LEU A 744 3.00 -3.91 -17.25
N LEU A 745 3.55 -5.13 -17.21
CA LEU A 745 2.81 -6.36 -17.48
C LEU A 745 1.84 -6.74 -16.34
N SER A 746 2.21 -6.50 -15.07
CA SER A 746 1.32 -6.68 -13.91
C SER A 746 0.05 -5.84 -14.07
N ASP A 747 0.23 -4.57 -14.42
CA ASP A 747 -0.86 -3.60 -14.45
C ASP A 747 -1.73 -3.75 -15.70
N ALA A 748 -1.16 -4.28 -16.80
CA ALA A 748 -1.92 -4.75 -17.96
C ALA A 748 -2.74 -6.04 -17.69
N ILE A 749 -2.36 -6.86 -16.70
CA ILE A 749 -3.10 -8.06 -16.27
C ILE A 749 -4.19 -7.70 -15.24
N GLY A 750 -3.93 -6.74 -14.35
CA GLY A 750 -4.93 -6.15 -13.44
C GLY A 750 -5.54 -7.09 -12.38
N CYS A 751 -4.98 -8.28 -12.15
CA CYS A 751 -5.56 -9.29 -11.26
C CYS A 751 -5.35 -8.99 -9.76
N ILE A 752 -6.21 -9.58 -8.91
CA ILE A 752 -6.15 -9.44 -7.44
C ILE A 752 -5.95 -10.82 -6.79
N GLY A 753 -4.84 -11.01 -6.08
CA GLY A 753 -4.45 -12.28 -5.47
C GLY A 753 -4.68 -12.35 -3.95
N PHE A 754 -5.94 -12.32 -3.51
CA PHE A 754 -6.30 -12.55 -2.09
C PHE A 754 -6.38 -14.03 -1.72
N SER A 755 -6.70 -14.88 -2.68
CA SER A 755 -6.67 -16.34 -2.57
C SER A 755 -6.02 -16.94 -3.80
N TRP A 756 -5.58 -18.20 -3.70
CA TRP A 756 -5.12 -18.98 -4.84
C TRP A 756 -6.19 -19.02 -5.95
N ALA A 757 -7.45 -19.28 -5.58
CA ALA A 757 -8.57 -19.34 -6.53
C ALA A 757 -8.87 -18.00 -7.24
N ALA A 758 -8.55 -16.85 -6.64
CA ALA A 758 -8.76 -15.54 -7.26
C ALA A 758 -7.76 -15.23 -8.38
N SER A 759 -6.52 -15.74 -8.25
CA SER A 759 -5.52 -15.73 -9.33
C SER A 759 -4.39 -16.71 -9.01
N PRO A 760 -4.41 -17.95 -9.55
CA PRO A 760 -3.41 -18.95 -9.23
C PRO A 760 -1.99 -18.49 -9.58
N ALA A 761 -1.78 -17.96 -10.78
CA ALA A 761 -0.47 -17.47 -11.23
C ALA A 761 0.11 -16.35 -10.35
N CYS A 762 -0.75 -15.52 -9.73
CA CYS A 762 -0.33 -14.48 -8.78
C CYS A 762 0.25 -15.08 -7.48
N THR A 763 -0.27 -16.23 -7.06
CA THR A 763 0.13 -16.94 -5.83
C THR A 763 1.32 -17.87 -6.07
N GLU A 764 1.24 -18.69 -7.12
CA GLU A 764 2.28 -19.66 -7.50
C GLU A 764 3.61 -18.97 -7.83
N LEU A 765 3.59 -17.91 -8.65
CA LEU A 765 4.82 -17.22 -9.04
C LEU A 765 5.45 -16.49 -7.85
N GLU A 766 4.65 -15.96 -6.92
CA GLU A 766 5.18 -15.34 -5.69
C GLU A 766 5.89 -16.38 -4.81
N THR A 767 5.29 -17.55 -4.65
CA THR A 767 5.86 -18.68 -3.90
C THR A 767 7.20 -19.10 -4.51
N ILE A 768 7.23 -19.35 -5.83
CA ILE A 768 8.43 -19.79 -6.56
C ILE A 768 9.56 -18.74 -6.50
N VAL A 769 9.24 -17.46 -6.73
CA VAL A 769 10.25 -16.38 -6.77
C VAL A 769 10.86 -16.13 -5.39
N LEU A 770 10.08 -16.24 -4.32
CA LEU A 770 10.60 -16.06 -2.96
C LEU A 770 11.43 -17.26 -2.48
N ASP A 771 11.13 -18.47 -2.94
CA ASP A 771 12.01 -19.63 -2.76
C ASP A 771 13.31 -19.50 -3.55
N TRP A 772 13.25 -19.03 -4.81
CA TRP A 772 14.45 -18.71 -5.60
C TRP A 772 15.34 -17.68 -4.89
N TYR A 773 14.73 -16.62 -4.36
CA TYR A 773 15.47 -15.55 -3.70
C TYR A 773 16.08 -16.00 -2.36
N ALA A 774 15.31 -16.73 -1.54
CA ALA A 774 15.80 -17.33 -0.30
C ALA A 774 17.01 -18.25 -0.56
N LYS A 775 16.95 -19.11 -1.58
CA LYS A 775 18.09 -19.95 -2.02
C LYS A 775 19.27 -19.12 -2.51
N ALA A 776 19.04 -18.01 -3.21
CA ALA A 776 20.10 -17.14 -3.70
C ALA A 776 20.85 -16.41 -2.58
N ILE A 777 20.17 -16.08 -1.47
CA ILE A 777 20.77 -15.46 -0.28
C ILE A 777 21.19 -16.47 0.81
N ASP A 778 20.96 -17.77 0.62
CA ASP A 778 21.30 -18.87 1.54
C ASP A 778 20.48 -18.90 2.85
N LEU A 779 19.20 -18.50 2.80
CA LEU A 779 18.31 -18.68 3.96
C LEU A 779 18.15 -20.17 4.31
N PRO A 780 18.06 -20.51 5.61
CA PRO A 780 17.75 -21.86 6.08
C PRO A 780 16.53 -22.48 5.38
N ALA A 781 16.60 -23.79 5.12
CA ALA A 781 15.60 -24.54 4.36
C ALA A 781 14.17 -24.45 4.95
N GLU A 782 14.05 -24.17 6.24
CA GLU A 782 12.79 -23.98 6.96
C GLU A 782 12.03 -22.72 6.54
N PHE A 783 12.67 -21.78 5.85
CA PHE A 783 12.04 -20.60 5.23
C PHE A 783 11.51 -20.86 3.81
N LEU A 784 11.83 -22.02 3.20
CA LEU A 784 11.43 -22.37 1.84
C LEU A 784 10.05 -23.03 1.79
N SER A 785 9.26 -22.66 0.80
CA SER A 785 7.89 -23.13 0.56
C SER A 785 7.85 -24.49 -0.17
N GLU A 786 8.87 -24.80 -0.99
CA GLU A 786 8.98 -26.04 -1.77
C GLU A 786 9.19 -27.32 -0.93
N GLN A 787 9.67 -27.19 0.32
CA GLN A 787 9.97 -28.32 1.18
C GLN A 787 8.76 -28.75 2.02
N LYS A 788 8.89 -29.88 2.75
CA LYS A 788 8.02 -30.21 3.90
C LYS A 788 8.24 -29.27 5.11
N SER A 789 8.64 -28.03 4.87
CA SER A 789 8.82 -27.03 5.92
C SER A 789 7.47 -26.57 6.45
N GLY A 790 7.47 -25.98 7.63
CA GLY A 790 6.33 -25.21 8.12
C GLY A 790 6.27 -23.78 7.55
N GLY A 791 7.29 -23.32 6.82
CA GLY A 791 7.51 -21.91 6.48
C GLY A 791 7.09 -21.51 5.06
N GLY A 792 7.73 -20.44 4.58
CA GLY A 792 7.57 -19.86 3.23
C GLY A 792 7.77 -18.34 3.23
N GLY A 793 7.64 -17.72 2.06
CA GLY A 793 7.76 -16.27 1.86
C GLY A 793 6.47 -15.57 1.38
N VAL A 794 6.37 -14.26 1.64
CA VAL A 794 5.34 -13.33 1.11
C VAL A 794 5.93 -11.96 0.74
N ILE A 795 5.39 -11.29 -0.28
CA ILE A 795 5.73 -9.90 -0.63
C ILE A 795 4.71 -8.92 -0.02
N GLN A 796 5.19 -8.08 0.91
CA GLN A 796 4.47 -6.96 1.51
C GLN A 796 4.72 -5.64 0.74
N GLY A 797 4.00 -4.57 1.09
CA GLY A 797 4.25 -3.22 0.55
C GLY A 797 5.50 -2.56 1.13
N SER A 798 5.81 -2.80 2.42
CA SER A 798 6.92 -2.17 3.13
C SER A 798 7.47 -3.02 4.27
N ALA A 799 8.72 -2.77 4.68
CA ALA A 799 9.32 -3.39 5.86
C ALA A 799 8.58 -3.04 7.17
N SER A 800 7.82 -1.93 7.19
CA SER A 800 6.97 -1.58 8.34
C SER A 800 5.82 -2.57 8.52
N GLU A 801 5.22 -3.04 7.41
CA GLU A 801 4.23 -4.11 7.44
C GLU A 801 4.87 -5.43 7.87
N CYS A 802 6.08 -5.75 7.39
CA CYS A 802 6.81 -6.96 7.79
C CYS A 802 6.97 -7.06 9.30
N ILE A 803 7.51 -6.01 9.94
CA ILE A 803 7.77 -5.98 11.39
C ILE A 803 6.46 -6.02 12.20
N LEU A 804 5.42 -5.30 11.78
CA LEU A 804 4.13 -5.33 12.48
C LEU A 804 3.46 -6.72 12.38
N VAL A 805 3.47 -7.33 11.20
CA VAL A 805 2.88 -8.66 10.98
C VAL A 805 3.60 -9.73 11.82
N THR A 806 4.93 -9.69 11.91
CA THR A 806 5.70 -10.62 12.75
C THR A 806 5.56 -10.34 14.24
N MET A 807 5.47 -9.08 14.66
CA MET A 807 5.23 -8.71 16.06
C MET A 807 3.83 -9.12 16.53
N LEU A 808 2.80 -8.96 15.70
CA LEU A 808 1.45 -9.46 15.99
C LEU A 808 1.42 -11.00 16.11
N ALA A 809 2.12 -11.72 15.21
CA ALA A 809 2.25 -13.17 15.30
C ALA A 809 2.93 -13.61 16.61
N ALA A 810 4.01 -12.93 17.02
CA ALA A 810 4.71 -13.20 18.27
C ALA A 810 3.83 -12.91 19.50
N ARG A 811 3.13 -11.76 19.51
CA ARG A 811 2.20 -11.33 20.57
C ARG A 811 1.14 -12.41 20.83
N THR A 812 0.51 -12.93 19.77
CA THR A 812 -0.51 -13.98 19.87
C THR A 812 0.04 -15.30 20.43
N GLN A 813 1.27 -15.70 20.06
CA GLN A 813 1.91 -16.90 20.62
C GLN A 813 2.21 -16.77 22.12
N ALA A 814 2.80 -15.64 22.54
CA ALA A 814 3.12 -15.43 23.95
C ALA A 814 1.85 -15.37 24.82
N ILE A 815 0.79 -14.73 24.32
CA ILE A 815 -0.52 -14.69 24.99
C ILE A 815 -1.14 -16.08 25.08
N LYS A 816 -1.09 -16.90 24.02
CA LYS A 816 -1.55 -18.28 24.07
C LYS A 816 -0.82 -19.09 25.15
N MET A 817 0.51 -18.96 25.21
CA MET A 817 1.34 -19.67 26.20
C MET A 817 1.08 -19.20 27.64
N LEU A 818 0.81 -17.90 27.86
CA LEU A 818 0.39 -17.39 29.17
C LEU A 818 -1.04 -17.82 29.54
N LYS A 819 -1.95 -17.92 28.56
CA LYS A 819 -3.32 -18.43 28.77
C LYS A 819 -3.33 -19.94 29.08
N GLU A 820 -2.41 -20.70 28.52
CA GLU A 820 -2.21 -22.12 28.89
C GLU A 820 -1.76 -22.29 30.36
N GLN A 821 -1.08 -21.29 30.93
CA GLN A 821 -0.70 -21.25 32.35
C GLN A 821 -1.79 -20.66 33.25
N GLU A 822 -2.56 -19.69 32.75
CA GLU A 822 -3.57 -18.95 33.52
C GLU A 822 -4.93 -18.91 32.79
N PRO A 823 -5.64 -20.05 32.60
CA PRO A 823 -6.76 -20.15 31.64
C PRO A 823 -7.98 -19.30 31.96
N ASN A 824 -8.13 -18.90 33.22
CA ASN A 824 -9.23 -18.08 33.71
C ASN A 824 -8.97 -16.57 33.57
N LYS A 825 -7.83 -16.14 33.03
CA LYS A 825 -7.55 -14.72 32.75
C LYS A 825 -7.98 -14.34 31.34
N GLU A 826 -8.54 -13.15 31.24
CA GLU A 826 -8.78 -12.46 29.98
C GLU A 826 -7.46 -12.12 29.30
N ASP A 827 -7.41 -12.27 27.97
CA ASP A 827 -6.15 -12.23 27.23
C ASP A 827 -5.44 -10.86 27.30
N SER A 828 -6.18 -9.80 27.63
CA SER A 828 -5.62 -8.44 27.74
C SER A 828 -4.76 -8.27 28.99
N ALA A 829 -5.02 -9.04 30.05
CA ALA A 829 -4.25 -9.00 31.30
C ALA A 829 -2.80 -9.51 31.13
N PHE A 830 -2.47 -10.06 29.97
CA PHE A 830 -1.11 -10.47 29.61
C PHE A 830 -0.29 -9.35 28.95
N LEU A 831 -0.94 -8.35 28.33
CA LEU A 831 -0.24 -7.29 27.58
C LEU A 831 0.75 -6.45 28.40
N PRO A 832 0.54 -6.07 29.69
CA PRO A 832 1.52 -5.30 30.46
C PRO A 832 2.80 -6.08 30.74
N ARG A 833 2.72 -7.41 30.68
CA ARG A 833 3.86 -8.30 30.89
C ARG A 833 4.67 -8.40 29.60
N LEU A 834 4.05 -8.35 28.43
CA LEU A 834 4.77 -8.46 27.16
C LEU A 834 5.76 -7.31 26.94
N VAL A 835 7.02 -7.68 26.75
CA VAL A 835 8.11 -6.77 26.39
C VAL A 835 8.87 -7.25 25.15
N ALA A 836 9.00 -6.33 24.20
CA ALA A 836 9.79 -6.45 22.98
C ALA A 836 11.11 -5.66 23.12
N TYR A 837 12.13 -6.01 22.33
CA TYR A 837 13.46 -5.37 22.39
C TYR A 837 13.96 -4.98 21.00
N CYS A 838 14.72 -3.88 20.91
CA CYS A 838 15.45 -3.45 19.72
C CYS A 838 16.71 -2.66 20.09
N SER A 839 17.57 -2.36 19.10
CA SER A 839 18.69 -1.43 19.25
C SER A 839 18.20 0.03 19.27
N THR A 840 18.98 0.97 19.81
CA THR A 840 18.78 2.41 19.54
C THR A 840 18.95 2.75 18.05
N GLU A 841 19.75 1.97 17.31
CA GLU A 841 19.98 2.13 15.86
C GLU A 841 18.92 1.44 14.97
N SER A 842 17.92 0.77 15.55
CA SER A 842 16.81 0.15 14.80
C SER A 842 15.88 1.21 14.19
N HIS A 843 15.23 0.88 13.06
CA HIS A 843 14.35 1.82 12.36
C HIS A 843 13.03 2.08 13.13
N SER A 844 12.53 3.33 13.10
CA SER A 844 11.33 3.80 13.83
C SER A 844 10.03 3.00 13.58
N CYS A 845 9.98 2.18 12.53
CA CYS A 845 8.86 1.26 12.33
C CYS A 845 8.75 0.18 13.42
N VAL A 846 9.81 -0.14 14.15
CA VAL A 846 9.75 -1.03 15.32
C VAL A 846 8.95 -0.41 16.46
N GLU A 847 9.18 0.88 16.75
CA GLU A 847 8.39 1.65 17.73
C GLU A 847 6.93 1.76 17.28
N LYS A 848 6.68 2.15 16.02
CA LYS A 848 5.30 2.21 15.50
C LYS A 848 4.59 0.85 15.56
N ALA A 849 5.29 -0.25 15.29
CA ALA A 849 4.73 -1.60 15.43
C ALA A 849 4.39 -1.95 16.88
N ALA A 850 5.26 -1.59 17.84
CA ALA A 850 5.02 -1.81 19.26
C ALA A 850 3.83 -0.98 19.79
N MET A 851 3.74 0.29 19.39
CA MET A 851 2.62 1.18 19.72
C MET A 851 1.27 0.66 19.19
N ILE A 852 1.20 0.26 17.92
CA ILE A 852 -0.01 -0.34 17.34
C ILE A 852 -0.39 -1.63 18.09
N SER A 853 0.61 -2.46 18.42
CA SER A 853 0.44 -3.75 19.09
C SER A 853 0.10 -3.66 20.59
N LEU A 854 0.22 -2.48 21.22
CA LEU A 854 0.12 -2.24 22.67
C LEU A 854 1.01 -3.17 23.50
N VAL A 855 2.31 -3.17 23.19
CA VAL A 855 3.35 -3.90 23.93
C VAL A 855 4.43 -2.94 24.41
N LYS A 856 5.12 -3.27 25.50
CA LYS A 856 6.29 -2.51 25.93
C LYS A 856 7.42 -2.72 24.93
N LEU A 857 8.10 -1.65 24.53
CA LEU A 857 9.36 -1.73 23.79
C LEU A 857 10.50 -1.25 24.69
N ARG A 858 11.46 -2.14 24.95
CA ARG A 858 12.71 -1.81 25.64
C ARG A 858 13.81 -1.60 24.62
N VAL A 859 14.17 -0.33 24.44
CA VAL A 859 15.29 0.08 23.59
C VAL A 859 16.60 -0.25 24.32
N LEU A 860 17.58 -0.80 23.59
CA LEU A 860 18.86 -1.24 24.13
C LEU A 860 20.02 -0.51 23.43
N GLU A 861 20.94 0.04 24.23
CA GLU A 861 22.20 0.57 23.70
C GLU A 861 23.06 -0.54 23.07
N PRO A 862 23.62 -0.32 21.87
CA PRO A 862 24.58 -1.21 21.22
C PRO A 862 26.00 -1.06 21.81
N ASP A 863 26.96 -1.78 21.22
CA ASP A 863 28.39 -1.61 21.48
C ASP A 863 29.03 -0.42 20.72
N GLU A 864 30.35 -0.27 20.86
CA GLU A 864 31.16 0.78 20.22
C GLU A 864 31.27 0.63 18.68
N LYS A 865 30.56 -0.34 18.08
CA LYS A 865 30.41 -0.54 16.63
C LYS A 865 28.95 -0.41 16.19
N ALA A 866 28.08 0.14 17.05
CA ALA A 866 26.64 0.27 16.84
C ALA A 866 25.93 -1.10 16.61
N SER A 867 26.51 -2.20 17.11
CA SER A 867 25.95 -3.55 17.07
C SER A 867 25.24 -3.91 18.38
N LEU A 868 23.99 -4.38 18.34
CA LEU A 868 23.36 -5.00 19.50
C LEU A 868 24.04 -6.35 19.82
N ARG A 869 24.34 -6.56 21.11
CA ARG A 869 25.13 -7.70 21.61
C ARG A 869 24.32 -8.58 22.54
N GLY A 870 24.53 -9.89 22.46
CA GLY A 870 23.71 -10.87 23.20
C GLY A 870 23.78 -10.67 24.71
N LYS A 871 24.95 -10.34 25.26
CA LYS A 871 25.11 -10.04 26.71
C LYS A 871 24.23 -8.86 27.17
N ARG A 872 24.05 -7.82 26.34
CA ARG A 872 23.22 -6.66 26.69
C ARG A 872 21.74 -7.01 26.66
N LEU A 873 21.33 -7.75 25.63
CA LEU A 873 19.98 -8.30 25.50
C LEU A 873 19.64 -9.27 26.64
N GLU A 874 20.55 -10.19 26.99
CA GLU A 874 20.36 -11.16 28.06
C GLU A 874 20.23 -10.48 29.44
N SER A 875 21.07 -9.48 29.73
CA SER A 875 20.97 -8.70 30.97
C SER A 875 19.62 -7.99 31.08
N ALA A 876 19.15 -7.36 29.99
CA ALA A 876 17.85 -6.71 29.96
C ALA A 876 16.70 -7.71 30.15
N ILE A 877 16.74 -8.84 29.44
CA ILE A 877 15.76 -9.92 29.58
C ILE A 877 15.72 -10.46 31.02
N ARG A 878 16.87 -10.72 31.65
CA ARG A 878 16.95 -11.22 33.04
C ARG A 878 16.32 -10.24 34.02
N GLU A 879 16.56 -8.95 33.86
CA GLU A 879 15.97 -7.88 34.66
C GLU A 879 14.46 -7.78 34.44
N ASP A 880 13.99 -7.80 33.20
CA ASP A 880 12.57 -7.72 32.87
C ASP A 880 11.79 -8.96 33.37
N VAL A 881 12.38 -10.17 33.27
CA VAL A 881 11.83 -11.40 33.85
C VAL A 881 11.78 -11.33 35.38
N ALA A 882 12.82 -10.78 36.03
CA ALA A 882 12.80 -10.54 37.48
C ALA A 882 11.72 -9.52 37.89
N ASN A 883 11.43 -8.54 37.03
CA ASN A 883 10.32 -7.59 37.16
C ASN A 883 8.94 -8.18 36.78
N GLY A 884 8.83 -9.50 36.54
CA GLY A 884 7.59 -10.19 36.21
C GLY A 884 7.08 -10.00 34.78
N LEU A 885 7.90 -9.41 33.90
CA LEU A 885 7.61 -9.25 32.48
C LEU A 885 7.94 -10.54 31.70
N VAL A 886 7.42 -10.61 30.47
CA VAL A 886 7.47 -11.75 29.58
C VAL A 886 8.10 -11.29 28.26
N PRO A 887 9.41 -11.55 28.07
CA PRO A 887 10.09 -11.39 26.80
C PRO A 887 9.37 -12.17 25.69
N PHE A 888 9.04 -11.52 24.57
CA PHE A 888 8.34 -12.19 23.47
C PHE A 888 8.81 -11.82 22.05
N TYR A 889 9.53 -10.70 21.86
CA TYR A 889 9.96 -10.26 20.53
C TYR A 889 11.30 -9.55 20.59
N VAL A 890 12.19 -9.87 19.66
CA VAL A 890 13.46 -9.15 19.46
C VAL A 890 13.56 -8.76 17.99
N SER A 891 13.72 -7.47 17.74
CA SER A 891 14.01 -6.93 16.41
C SER A 891 15.52 -6.66 16.31
N ALA A 892 16.24 -7.58 15.68
CA ALA A 892 17.64 -7.37 15.32
C ALA A 892 17.73 -6.77 13.90
N THR A 893 18.74 -5.93 13.64
CA THR A 893 18.89 -5.20 12.38
C THR A 893 20.22 -5.53 11.71
N LEU A 894 20.17 -5.93 10.43
CA LEU A 894 21.33 -6.15 9.57
C LEU A 894 21.42 -5.02 8.54
N GLY A 895 22.25 -4.03 8.83
CA GLY A 895 22.36 -2.77 8.09
C GLY A 895 21.43 -1.69 8.67
N THR A 896 21.77 -1.17 9.86
CA THR A 896 21.03 -0.09 10.56
C THR A 896 20.89 1.18 9.71
N THR A 897 19.92 2.04 10.05
CA THR A 897 19.62 3.21 9.20
C THR A 897 20.68 4.30 9.33
N GLY A 898 21.15 4.60 10.54
CA GLY A 898 22.19 5.61 10.78
C GLY A 898 23.54 5.19 10.22
N SER A 899 24.17 4.20 10.85
CA SER A 899 25.56 3.76 10.59
C SER A 899 25.72 2.61 9.58
N CYS A 900 24.65 1.88 9.27
CA CYS A 900 24.70 0.57 8.60
C CYS A 900 25.51 -0.51 9.36
N ALA A 901 25.40 -0.48 10.69
CA ALA A 901 25.88 -1.54 11.57
C ALA A 901 25.03 -2.83 11.44
N PHE A 902 25.53 -3.91 12.05
CA PHE A 902 24.93 -5.24 11.99
C PHE A 902 24.88 -5.81 13.41
N ASP A 903 23.70 -6.16 13.89
CA ASP A 903 23.51 -6.79 15.20
C ASP A 903 24.06 -8.22 15.22
N ASN A 904 24.63 -8.64 16.35
CA ASN A 904 25.34 -9.93 16.41
C ASN A 904 24.37 -11.10 16.65
N LEU A 905 23.82 -11.66 15.56
CA LEU A 905 22.90 -12.81 15.60
C LEU A 905 23.50 -14.09 16.19
N VAL A 906 24.82 -14.29 16.14
CA VAL A 906 25.50 -15.43 16.79
C VAL A 906 25.41 -15.34 18.32
N GLU A 907 25.29 -14.13 18.88
CA GLU A 907 25.08 -13.92 20.32
C GLU A 907 23.58 -13.77 20.67
N ILE A 908 22.83 -13.02 19.87
CA ILE A 908 21.40 -12.74 20.08
C ILE A 908 20.56 -14.01 19.90
N GLY A 909 20.85 -14.83 18.89
CA GLY A 909 20.09 -16.03 18.56
C GLY A 909 20.03 -17.05 19.71
N PRO A 910 21.16 -17.48 20.28
CA PRO A 910 21.18 -18.34 21.46
C PRO A 910 20.47 -17.72 22.66
N VAL A 911 20.67 -16.42 22.94
CA VAL A 911 19.97 -15.70 24.03
C VAL A 911 18.46 -15.73 23.84
N CYS A 912 17.95 -15.52 22.62
CA CYS A 912 16.53 -15.66 22.32
C CYS A 912 16.01 -17.09 22.56
N LYS A 913 16.83 -18.13 22.27
CA LYS A 913 16.45 -19.54 22.49
C LYS A 913 16.54 -20.00 23.95
N LEU A 914 17.16 -19.24 24.86
CA LEU A 914 17.11 -19.50 26.31
C LEU A 914 15.71 -19.31 26.91
N TYR A 915 14.83 -18.54 26.24
CA TYR A 915 13.50 -18.20 26.74
C TYR A 915 12.42 -18.72 25.77
N PRO A 916 11.38 -19.44 26.25
CA PRO A 916 10.58 -20.34 25.41
C PRO A 916 9.71 -19.66 24.34
N ASN A 917 9.56 -18.33 24.35
CA ASN A 917 8.62 -17.60 23.49
C ASN A 917 9.20 -16.34 22.83
N ILE A 918 10.52 -16.13 22.84
CA ILE A 918 11.11 -14.97 22.13
C ILE A 918 11.13 -15.24 20.62
N TRP A 919 10.30 -14.51 19.89
CA TRP A 919 10.37 -14.42 18.44
C TRP A 919 11.51 -13.49 18.04
N LEU A 920 12.58 -14.07 17.48
CA LEU A 920 13.64 -13.30 16.83
C LEU A 920 13.23 -12.96 15.40
N HIS A 921 13.06 -11.66 15.15
CA HIS A 921 12.88 -11.07 13.82
C HIS A 921 14.18 -10.36 13.40
N VAL A 922 14.53 -10.49 12.13
CA VAL A 922 15.73 -9.88 11.54
C VAL A 922 15.34 -8.96 10.38
N ASP A 923 15.45 -7.65 10.60
CA ASP A 923 15.28 -6.64 9.55
C ASP A 923 16.59 -6.47 8.78
N GLY A 924 16.63 -7.02 7.56
CA GLY A 924 17.69 -6.83 6.58
C GLY A 924 17.28 -5.92 5.43
N ALA A 925 16.38 -4.95 5.62
CA ALA A 925 15.79 -4.16 4.53
C ALA A 925 16.82 -3.62 3.51
N TYR A 926 17.94 -3.05 3.94
CA TYR A 926 19.00 -2.63 3.01
C TYR A 926 20.04 -3.73 2.76
N ALA A 927 20.80 -4.13 3.79
CA ALA A 927 21.97 -5.00 3.61
C ALA A 927 21.61 -6.48 3.36
N GLY A 928 20.38 -6.92 3.64
CA GLY A 928 19.91 -8.28 3.33
C GLY A 928 19.93 -8.64 1.85
N ASN A 929 19.87 -7.62 0.97
CA ASN A 929 20.08 -7.81 -0.47
C ASN A 929 21.51 -8.31 -0.77
N ALA A 930 22.50 -7.96 0.04
CA ALA A 930 23.90 -8.24 -0.20
C ALA A 930 24.29 -9.71 0.02
N PHE A 931 23.51 -10.49 0.79
CA PHE A 931 23.76 -11.91 1.05
C PHE A 931 23.61 -12.81 -0.19
N ILE A 932 23.12 -12.24 -1.30
CA ILE A 932 23.21 -12.83 -2.64
C ILE A 932 24.68 -13.08 -3.05
N CYS A 933 25.61 -12.28 -2.52
CA CYS A 933 27.06 -12.48 -2.61
C CYS A 933 27.54 -13.37 -1.46
N PRO A 934 28.11 -14.56 -1.72
CA PRO A 934 28.53 -15.50 -0.68
C PRO A 934 29.48 -14.91 0.38
N GLU A 935 30.36 -14.01 -0.02
CA GLU A 935 31.31 -13.32 0.87
C GLU A 935 30.65 -12.37 1.89
N MET A 936 29.38 -12.00 1.69
CA MET A 936 28.60 -11.18 2.62
C MET A 936 27.77 -12.01 3.61
N ARG A 937 27.57 -13.31 3.34
CA ARG A 937 26.79 -14.22 4.20
C ARG A 937 27.33 -14.39 5.63
N PRO A 938 28.64 -14.23 5.94
CA PRO A 938 29.11 -14.21 7.33
C PRO A 938 28.43 -13.15 8.22
N PHE A 939 27.91 -12.05 7.63
CA PHE A 939 27.17 -11.03 8.37
C PHE A 939 25.70 -11.41 8.70
N MET A 940 25.25 -12.60 8.29
CA MET A 940 23.98 -13.20 8.73
C MET A 940 24.17 -14.53 9.49
N ALA A 941 25.39 -14.87 9.93
CA ALA A 941 25.60 -16.05 10.79
C ALA A 941 24.75 -15.93 12.07
N GLY A 942 23.97 -16.96 12.41
CA GLY A 942 22.94 -16.91 13.45
C GLY A 942 21.50 -16.70 12.94
N ILE A 943 21.30 -16.49 11.62
CA ILE A 943 19.97 -16.42 10.98
C ILE A 943 19.15 -17.72 11.16
N GLU A 944 19.82 -18.85 11.37
CA GLU A 944 19.24 -20.14 11.76
C GLU A 944 18.49 -20.10 13.11
N HIS A 945 18.70 -19.08 13.93
CA HIS A 945 17.91 -18.86 15.16
C HIS A 945 16.64 -18.02 14.94
N ALA A 946 16.53 -17.29 13.83
CA ALA A 946 15.42 -16.39 13.56
C ALA A 946 14.11 -17.14 13.25
N GLU A 947 12.98 -16.61 13.72
CA GLU A 947 11.64 -17.07 13.32
C GLU A 947 11.18 -16.37 12.03
N SER A 948 11.75 -15.20 11.70
CA SER A 948 11.42 -14.41 10.51
C SER A 948 12.56 -13.48 10.08
N PHE A 949 12.62 -13.20 8.78
CA PHE A 949 13.58 -12.27 8.15
C PHE A 949 12.89 -11.47 7.05
N ASN A 950 13.25 -10.19 6.88
CA ASN A 950 12.88 -9.43 5.69
C ASN A 950 14.05 -8.77 4.97
N THR A 951 13.90 -8.55 3.68
CA THR A 951 14.75 -7.65 2.91
C THR A 951 13.95 -6.93 1.83
N ASN A 952 14.47 -5.81 1.32
CA ASN A 952 13.78 -4.99 0.33
C ASN A 952 14.54 -5.01 -1.01
N PRO A 953 14.09 -5.79 -2.00
CA PRO A 953 14.52 -5.64 -3.38
C PRO A 953 14.33 -4.21 -3.92
N ASN A 954 13.30 -3.50 -3.41
CA ASN A 954 13.08 -2.09 -3.72
C ASN A 954 14.05 -1.09 -3.07
N LYS A 955 15.03 -1.55 -2.29
CA LYS A 955 16.21 -0.76 -1.93
C LYS A 955 17.40 -1.08 -2.85
N TRP A 956 17.92 -2.31 -2.78
CA TRP A 956 19.26 -2.61 -3.31
C TRP A 956 19.33 -3.92 -4.14
N LEU A 957 18.26 -4.25 -4.86
CA LEU A 957 18.21 -5.36 -5.82
C LEU A 957 17.54 -4.97 -7.15
N LEU A 958 17.62 -3.70 -7.55
CA LEU A 958 17.16 -3.17 -8.85
C LEU A 958 15.65 -3.31 -9.15
N VAL A 959 14.82 -3.65 -8.17
CA VAL A 959 13.35 -3.72 -8.33
C VAL A 959 12.71 -2.38 -7.99
N ASN A 960 11.76 -1.87 -8.78
CA ASN A 960 11.05 -0.63 -8.46
C ASN A 960 10.12 -0.78 -7.25
N PHE A 961 9.87 0.30 -6.51
CA PHE A 961 8.90 0.34 -5.40
C PHE A 961 7.46 0.05 -5.89
N ASP A 962 6.58 -0.68 -5.19
CA ASP A 962 6.72 -1.43 -3.94
C ASP A 962 7.24 -2.87 -4.15
N CYS A 963 8.16 -3.32 -3.29
CA CYS A 963 8.59 -4.72 -3.17
C CYS A 963 9.41 -4.92 -1.87
N SER A 964 8.80 -5.50 -0.82
CA SER A 964 9.47 -5.93 0.42
C SER A 964 9.16 -7.40 0.66
N CYS A 965 10.19 -8.23 0.83
CA CYS A 965 10.07 -9.69 0.96
C CYS A 965 10.23 -10.09 2.42
N LEU A 966 9.26 -10.85 2.94
CA LEU A 966 9.25 -11.41 4.29
C LEU A 966 9.23 -12.95 4.18
N TRP A 967 10.08 -13.63 4.92
CA TRP A 967 10.00 -15.08 5.13
C TRP A 967 9.76 -15.38 6.61
N VAL A 968 9.02 -16.48 6.85
CA VAL A 968 8.79 -17.02 8.19
C VAL A 968 9.15 -18.50 8.23
N ARG A 969 9.78 -18.92 9.33
CA ARG A 969 10.12 -20.31 9.64
C ARG A 969 8.88 -21.20 9.84
N ASN A 970 7.75 -20.57 10.16
CA ASN A 970 6.48 -21.25 10.40
C ASN A 970 5.30 -20.34 10.02
N ARG A 971 4.63 -20.69 8.92
CA ARG A 971 3.43 -19.99 8.41
C ARG A 971 2.22 -20.16 9.31
N VAL A 972 2.07 -21.29 10.01
CA VAL A 972 0.95 -21.52 10.94
C VAL A 972 1.04 -20.57 12.13
N LYS A 973 2.25 -20.36 12.68
CA LYS A 973 2.48 -19.31 13.70
C LYS A 973 2.08 -17.94 13.17
N LEU A 974 2.49 -17.57 11.95
CA LEU A 974 2.14 -16.29 11.32
C LEU A 974 0.63 -16.11 11.11
N THR A 975 -0.01 -17.07 10.44
CA THR A 975 -1.42 -16.98 10.06
C THR A 975 -2.37 -17.10 11.25
N SER A 976 -1.98 -17.82 12.33
CA SER A 976 -2.80 -17.97 13.54
C SER A 976 -3.19 -16.64 14.23
N ALA A 977 -2.46 -15.55 13.98
CA ALA A 977 -2.78 -14.22 14.47
C ALA A 977 -3.68 -13.38 13.52
N LEU A 978 -3.92 -13.84 12.29
CA LEU A 978 -4.48 -13.05 11.19
C LEU A 978 -5.51 -13.81 10.31
N VAL A 979 -5.88 -15.04 10.69
CA VAL A 979 -6.91 -15.84 10.01
C VAL A 979 -8.32 -15.42 10.44
N VAL A 980 -9.14 -15.05 9.46
CA VAL A 980 -10.60 -15.11 9.54
C VAL A 980 -11.08 -15.70 8.21
N ASP A 981 -11.98 -16.70 8.26
CA ASP A 981 -12.32 -17.54 7.11
C ASP A 981 -13.85 -17.62 6.87
N PRO A 982 -14.46 -16.56 6.32
CA PRO A 982 -15.89 -16.57 5.98
C PRO A 982 -16.16 -17.41 4.72
N LEU A 983 -17.36 -18.01 4.65
CA LEU A 983 -17.79 -18.88 3.55
C LEU A 983 -17.61 -18.30 2.13
N TYR A 984 -17.71 -16.97 1.97
CA TYR A 984 -17.53 -16.31 0.67
C TYR A 984 -16.05 -16.14 0.24
N LEU A 985 -15.08 -16.56 1.06
CA LEU A 985 -13.65 -16.63 0.74
C LEU A 985 -13.12 -18.07 0.70
N GLN A 986 -13.94 -19.06 1.05
CA GLN A 986 -13.62 -20.48 0.95
C GLN A 986 -13.71 -20.97 -0.50
N HIS A 987 -12.86 -21.93 -0.87
CA HIS A 987 -12.82 -22.53 -2.20
C HIS A 987 -12.38 -24.00 -2.12
N ALA A 988 -12.55 -24.75 -3.23
CA ALA A 988 -12.31 -26.20 -3.26
C ALA A 988 -10.84 -26.63 -3.05
N ARG A 989 -9.90 -25.69 -2.89
CA ARG A 989 -8.48 -25.93 -2.56
C ARG A 989 -8.05 -25.26 -1.23
N SER A 990 -8.97 -24.70 -0.46
CA SER A 990 -8.67 -24.13 0.86
C SER A 990 -8.06 -25.19 1.78
N GLY A 991 -6.84 -24.94 2.27
CA GLY A 991 -6.05 -25.90 3.05
C GLY A 991 -5.02 -26.69 2.25
N GLU A 992 -5.19 -26.83 0.93
CA GLU A 992 -4.16 -27.40 0.02
C GLU A 992 -3.24 -26.31 -0.54
N SER A 993 -3.77 -25.13 -0.86
CA SER A 993 -3.02 -23.99 -1.44
C SER A 993 -2.71 -22.89 -0.42
N ILE A 994 -1.68 -22.08 -0.68
CA ILE A 994 -1.35 -20.88 0.11
C ILE A 994 -2.35 -19.75 -0.20
N ASP A 995 -3.16 -19.35 0.78
CA ASP A 995 -4.02 -18.16 0.69
C ASP A 995 -3.36 -16.95 1.38
N TYR A 996 -2.69 -16.10 0.58
CA TYR A 996 -1.85 -14.99 1.07
C TYR A 996 -2.61 -13.90 1.86
N ARG A 997 -3.95 -13.84 1.82
CA ARG A 997 -4.78 -13.00 2.72
C ARG A 997 -4.48 -13.17 4.21
N HIS A 998 -3.94 -14.33 4.59
CA HIS A 998 -3.63 -14.67 5.99
C HIS A 998 -2.20 -14.28 6.41
N TRP A 999 -1.35 -13.87 5.46
CA TRP A 999 0.06 -13.55 5.68
C TRP A 999 0.34 -12.04 5.84
N GLY A 1000 -0.71 -11.23 5.93
CA GLY A 1000 -0.60 -9.77 6.02
C GLY A 1000 -1.87 -9.12 6.57
N ILE A 1001 -1.87 -7.79 6.62
CA ILE A 1001 -2.99 -6.99 7.13
C ILE A 1001 -4.16 -6.96 6.12
N PRO A 1002 -4.00 -6.41 4.89
CA PRO A 1002 -5.09 -6.30 3.93
C PRO A 1002 -5.51 -7.65 3.33
N LEU A 1003 -6.79 -7.76 2.97
CA LEU A 1003 -7.34 -8.92 2.23
C LEU A 1003 -6.80 -8.98 0.79
N SER A 1004 -6.93 -7.88 0.04
CA SER A 1004 -6.61 -7.81 -1.40
C SER A 1004 -5.15 -7.46 -1.67
N ARG A 1005 -4.58 -8.03 -2.74
CA ARG A 1005 -3.15 -7.95 -3.09
C ARG A 1005 -2.96 -7.87 -4.62
N ARG A 1006 -1.88 -7.26 -5.10
CA ARG A 1006 -1.51 -7.14 -6.53
C ARG A 1006 -0.41 -8.14 -6.93
N PHE A 1007 -0.17 -8.31 -8.23
CA PHE A 1007 0.81 -9.28 -8.78
C PHE A 1007 2.30 -8.84 -8.66
N ARG A 1008 2.75 -8.52 -7.43
CA ARG A 1008 4.11 -8.01 -7.14
C ARG A 1008 5.25 -8.90 -7.63
N ALA A 1009 5.05 -10.22 -7.63
CA ALA A 1009 6.09 -11.20 -7.97
C ALA A 1009 6.61 -11.08 -9.41
N LEU A 1010 5.79 -10.55 -10.33
CA LEU A 1010 6.11 -10.54 -11.75
C LEU A 1010 7.35 -9.71 -12.08
N LYS A 1011 7.50 -8.51 -11.50
CA LYS A 1011 8.72 -7.70 -11.67
C LYS A 1011 9.97 -8.27 -11.00
N LEU A 1012 9.82 -8.88 -9.83
CA LEU A 1012 10.93 -9.56 -9.13
C LEU A 1012 11.44 -10.74 -9.96
N TRP A 1013 10.52 -11.50 -10.59
CA TRP A 1013 10.85 -12.57 -11.55
C TRP A 1013 11.58 -12.05 -12.80
N PHE A 1014 11.13 -10.93 -13.38
CA PHE A 1014 11.79 -10.30 -14.53
C PHE A 1014 13.24 -9.89 -14.19
N VAL A 1015 13.46 -9.20 -13.07
CA VAL A 1015 14.81 -8.79 -12.63
C VAL A 1015 15.71 -10.00 -12.41
N MET A 1016 15.26 -11.01 -11.64
CA MET A 1016 16.05 -12.21 -11.36
C MET A 1016 16.40 -13.00 -12.62
N ARG A 1017 15.49 -13.08 -13.60
CA ARG A 1017 15.76 -13.77 -14.88
C ARG A 1017 16.61 -12.96 -15.85
N SER A 1018 16.52 -11.62 -15.84
CA SER A 1018 17.22 -10.76 -16.79
C SER A 1018 18.67 -10.48 -16.38
N TYR A 1019 18.94 -10.24 -15.10
CA TYR A 1019 20.31 -10.03 -14.59
C TYR A 1019 20.99 -11.35 -14.22
N GLY A 1020 20.22 -12.35 -13.80
CA GLY A 1020 20.74 -13.55 -13.14
C GLY A 1020 21.37 -13.25 -11.78
N ILE A 1021 21.59 -14.30 -10.98
CA ILE A 1021 22.21 -14.17 -9.66
C ILE A 1021 23.63 -13.58 -9.77
N SER A 1022 24.39 -13.95 -10.80
CA SER A 1022 25.74 -13.43 -11.05
C SER A 1022 25.78 -11.94 -11.44
N GLY A 1023 24.78 -11.45 -12.19
CA GLY A 1023 24.65 -10.02 -12.51
C GLY A 1023 24.32 -9.19 -11.28
N LEU A 1024 23.34 -9.63 -10.48
CA LEU A 1024 22.97 -8.98 -9.21
C LEU A 1024 24.13 -9.00 -8.20
N GLN A 1025 24.90 -10.09 -8.13
CA GLN A 1025 26.14 -10.12 -7.33
C GLN A 1025 27.18 -9.12 -7.83
N LYS A 1026 27.40 -9.02 -9.16
CA LYS A 1026 28.37 -8.06 -9.74
C LYS A 1026 27.98 -6.61 -9.41
N TYR A 1027 26.69 -6.29 -9.51
CA TYR A 1027 26.11 -5.00 -9.13
C TYR A 1027 26.45 -4.64 -7.67
N ILE A 1028 26.09 -5.49 -6.71
CA ILE A 1028 26.35 -5.23 -5.29
C ILE A 1028 27.86 -5.14 -5.01
N ARG A 1029 28.68 -6.07 -5.55
CA ARG A 1029 30.15 -6.04 -5.43
C ARG A 1029 30.74 -4.71 -5.90
N ASN A 1030 30.23 -4.13 -6.98
CA ASN A 1030 30.69 -2.82 -7.46
C ASN A 1030 30.39 -1.71 -6.45
N HIS A 1031 29.19 -1.63 -5.88
CA HIS A 1031 28.83 -0.60 -4.88
C HIS A 1031 29.69 -0.70 -3.62
N ILE A 1032 29.97 -1.93 -3.15
CA ILE A 1032 30.84 -2.17 -1.98
C ILE A 1032 32.27 -1.70 -2.29
N ARG A 1033 32.81 -2.06 -3.46
CA ARG A 1033 34.13 -1.64 -3.96
C ARG A 1033 34.25 -0.11 -4.05
N LEU A 1034 33.21 0.58 -4.50
CA LEU A 1034 33.17 2.04 -4.61
C LEU A 1034 33.07 2.74 -3.26
N ALA A 1035 32.27 2.22 -2.32
CA ALA A 1035 32.26 2.71 -0.94
C ALA A 1035 33.64 2.51 -0.26
N LYS A 1036 34.34 1.40 -0.54
CA LYS A 1036 35.72 1.17 -0.10
C LYS A 1036 36.73 2.12 -0.76
N ARG A 1037 36.53 2.55 -2.02
CA ARG A 1037 37.35 3.62 -2.65
C ARG A 1037 37.18 4.93 -1.90
N PHE A 1038 35.93 5.35 -1.66
CA PHE A 1038 35.61 6.56 -0.90
C PHE A 1038 36.22 6.55 0.51
N GLU A 1039 36.06 5.44 1.25
CA GLU A 1039 36.67 5.23 2.58
C GLU A 1039 38.21 5.37 2.53
N THR A 1040 38.85 4.78 1.52
CA THR A 1040 40.31 4.79 1.35
C THR A 1040 40.85 6.17 0.99
N HIS A 1041 40.03 7.03 0.38
CA HIS A 1041 40.39 8.43 0.11
C HIS A 1041 40.25 9.28 1.37
N MET A 1042 39.07 9.28 1.99
CA MET A 1042 38.77 10.06 3.21
C MET A 1042 39.68 9.70 4.40
N LYS A 1043 40.21 8.47 4.47
CA LYS A 1043 41.21 8.07 5.49
C LYS A 1043 42.60 8.68 5.29
N LYS A 1044 42.91 9.26 4.12
CA LYS A 1044 44.19 9.95 3.85
C LYS A 1044 44.14 11.42 4.25
N ASP A 1045 42.99 12.06 4.08
CA ASP A 1045 42.78 13.43 4.51
C ASP A 1045 42.69 13.50 6.05
N ARG A 1046 43.58 14.30 6.65
CA ARG A 1046 43.66 14.45 8.10
C ARG A 1046 42.47 15.21 8.69
N ARG A 1047 41.72 15.97 7.89
CA ARG A 1047 40.54 16.76 8.31
C ARG A 1047 39.35 15.90 8.72
N PHE A 1048 39.19 14.71 8.13
CA PHE A 1048 37.99 13.88 8.31
C PHE A 1048 38.20 12.69 9.26
N GLU A 1049 37.14 12.28 9.95
CA GLU A 1049 37.02 10.97 10.61
C GLU A 1049 35.85 10.19 9.99
N ILE A 1050 36.01 8.86 9.88
CA ILE A 1050 34.96 7.93 9.44
C ILE A 1050 34.48 7.18 10.69
N LEU A 1051 33.17 7.17 10.93
CA LEU A 1051 32.56 6.65 12.17
C LEU A 1051 31.82 5.31 12.01
N ASN A 1052 31.69 4.78 10.79
CA ASN A 1052 31.16 3.43 10.58
C ASN A 1052 32.20 2.45 10.02
N ASP A 1053 31.98 1.16 10.28
CA ASP A 1053 32.68 0.07 9.61
C ASP A 1053 32.06 -0.13 8.22
N VAL A 1054 32.71 0.40 7.18
CA VAL A 1054 32.20 0.44 5.80
C VAL A 1054 32.17 -0.98 5.20
N ARG A 1055 31.14 -1.75 5.52
CA ARG A 1055 30.95 -3.14 5.02
C ARG A 1055 30.17 -3.22 3.72
N VAL A 1056 29.32 -2.23 3.46
CA VAL A 1056 28.38 -2.16 2.33
C VAL A 1056 28.46 -0.78 1.67
N GLY A 1057 27.48 -0.44 0.81
CA GLY A 1057 27.48 0.80 0.03
C GLY A 1057 27.27 2.12 0.81
N LEU A 1058 27.52 2.18 2.12
CA LEU A 1058 27.35 3.39 2.95
C LEU A 1058 28.65 3.75 3.71
N VAL A 1059 29.08 5.01 3.57
CA VAL A 1059 30.12 5.64 4.38
C VAL A 1059 29.53 6.73 5.27
N CYS A 1060 29.90 6.73 6.54
CA CYS A 1060 29.51 7.73 7.55
C CYS A 1060 30.75 8.49 8.00
N PHE A 1061 30.83 9.79 7.71
CA PHE A 1061 32.03 10.59 7.98
C PHE A 1061 31.69 11.99 8.50
N ARG A 1062 32.68 12.68 9.08
CA ARG A 1062 32.58 14.07 9.54
C ARG A 1062 33.95 14.73 9.57
N LEU A 1063 34.01 16.06 9.52
CA LEU A 1063 35.21 16.81 9.91
C LEU A 1063 35.51 16.56 11.39
N LYS A 1064 36.79 16.53 11.76
CA LYS A 1064 37.28 16.45 13.15
C LYS A 1064 37.09 17.75 13.96
N GLU A 1065 36.11 18.55 13.56
CA GLU A 1065 35.74 19.85 14.11
C GLU A 1065 34.39 19.75 14.86
N SER A 1066 33.77 20.90 15.15
CA SER A 1066 32.49 20.99 15.89
C SER A 1066 31.29 20.39 15.13
N GLU A 1067 30.13 20.28 15.78
CA GLU A 1067 28.91 19.83 15.09
C GLU A 1067 28.38 20.91 14.13
N GLU A 1068 28.55 22.19 14.45
CA GLU A 1068 28.15 23.34 13.65
C GLU A 1068 28.91 23.40 12.32
N MET A 1069 30.24 23.22 12.34
CA MET A 1069 31.05 23.16 11.10
C MET A 1069 30.68 21.97 10.21
N ASN A 1070 30.19 20.87 10.80
CA ASN A 1070 29.69 19.72 10.04
C ASN A 1070 28.27 19.94 9.48
N GLN A 1071 27.41 20.67 10.20
CA GLN A 1071 26.13 21.14 9.68
C GLN A 1071 26.34 22.12 8.51
N GLU A 1072 27.27 23.07 8.65
CA GLU A 1072 27.66 24.02 7.62
C GLU A 1072 28.30 23.35 6.39
N LEU A 1073 29.17 22.35 6.57
CA LEU A 1073 29.71 21.56 5.46
C LEU A 1073 28.59 20.90 4.65
N LEU A 1074 27.66 20.21 5.32
CA LEU A 1074 26.55 19.54 4.65
C LEU A 1074 25.58 20.53 3.99
N ALA A 1075 25.35 21.68 4.63
CA ALA A 1075 24.57 22.78 4.11
C ALA A 1075 25.15 23.30 2.78
N ASN A 1076 26.47 23.56 2.75
CA ASN A 1076 27.16 24.10 1.58
C ASN A 1076 27.23 23.08 0.42
N ILE A 1077 27.50 21.80 0.72
CA ILE A 1077 27.43 20.71 -0.26
C ILE A 1077 26.05 20.64 -0.93
N ASN A 1078 24.97 20.60 -0.14
CA ASN A 1078 23.60 20.53 -0.66
C ASN A 1078 23.15 21.82 -1.38
N ALA A 1079 23.60 22.99 -0.93
CA ALA A 1079 23.31 24.27 -1.59
C ALA A 1079 23.92 24.32 -3.00
N SER A 1080 25.16 23.84 -3.16
CA SER A 1080 25.84 23.74 -4.46
C SER A 1080 25.05 22.90 -5.48
N GLY A 1081 24.32 21.87 -5.00
CA GLY A 1081 23.61 20.89 -5.83
C GLY A 1081 24.52 19.98 -6.66
N ARG A 1082 25.84 19.99 -6.39
CA ARG A 1082 26.80 19.05 -6.98
C ARG A 1082 26.70 17.65 -6.37
N LEU A 1083 26.19 17.54 -5.14
CA LEU A 1083 25.84 16.29 -4.46
C LEU A 1083 24.55 16.49 -3.67
N HIS A 1084 23.92 15.39 -3.26
CA HIS A 1084 22.89 15.42 -2.23
C HIS A 1084 23.12 14.36 -1.16
N MET A 1085 23.19 14.83 0.09
CA MET A 1085 23.48 14.02 1.28
C MET A 1085 22.60 14.47 2.45
N ILE A 1086 22.42 13.60 3.43
CA ILE A 1086 21.68 13.88 4.67
C ILE A 1086 22.54 13.54 5.89
N PRO A 1087 22.24 14.12 7.07
CA PRO A 1087 22.94 13.74 8.28
C PRO A 1087 22.33 12.50 8.93
N ALA A 1088 23.01 12.03 9.96
CA ALA A 1088 22.41 11.30 11.09
C ALA A 1088 23.22 11.62 12.35
N ARG A 1089 22.84 11.03 13.48
CA ARG A 1089 23.72 10.90 14.64
C ARG A 1089 24.14 9.44 14.79
N VAL A 1090 25.41 9.21 15.09
CA VAL A 1090 25.98 7.87 15.37
C VAL A 1090 26.93 8.04 16.55
N MET A 1091 26.81 7.20 17.59
CA MET A 1091 27.59 7.32 18.84
C MET A 1091 27.59 8.75 19.43
N GLY A 1092 26.42 9.42 19.40
CA GLY A 1092 26.27 10.80 19.90
C GLY A 1092 26.84 11.92 19.02
N LYS A 1093 27.57 11.62 17.94
CA LYS A 1093 28.14 12.62 17.01
C LYS A 1093 27.28 12.83 15.76
N TYR A 1094 27.05 14.09 15.37
CA TYR A 1094 26.51 14.46 14.06
C TYR A 1094 27.47 14.04 12.94
N ILE A 1095 26.96 13.30 11.96
CA ILE A 1095 27.70 12.76 10.80
C ILE A 1095 27.02 13.13 9.48
N LEU A 1096 27.81 13.12 8.41
CA LEU A 1096 27.36 13.11 7.02
C LEU A 1096 27.29 11.67 6.52
N ARG A 1097 26.22 11.32 5.79
CA ARG A 1097 26.05 10.00 5.16
C ARG A 1097 26.26 10.08 3.66
N PHE A 1098 27.06 9.15 3.12
CA PHE A 1098 27.31 8.98 1.69
C PHE A 1098 26.99 7.53 1.27
N CYS A 1099 25.90 7.35 0.52
CA CYS A 1099 25.48 6.05 -0.02
C CYS A 1099 25.75 5.93 -1.54
N VAL A 1100 26.22 4.77 -2.02
CA VAL A 1100 26.38 4.50 -3.46
C VAL A 1100 25.06 3.94 -4.04
N THR A 1101 24.49 4.62 -5.04
CA THR A 1101 23.06 4.48 -5.43
C THR A 1101 22.81 4.11 -6.90
N LYS A 1102 23.36 4.88 -7.87
CA LYS A 1102 23.31 4.65 -9.34
C LYS A 1102 23.61 3.19 -9.71
N GLU A 1103 22.81 2.58 -10.60
CA GLU A 1103 22.95 1.17 -11.02
C GLU A 1103 24.36 0.82 -11.54
N ASP A 1104 24.91 1.69 -12.38
CA ASP A 1104 26.16 1.53 -13.11
C ASP A 1104 27.28 2.46 -12.59
N ALA A 1105 27.28 2.77 -11.29
CA ALA A 1105 28.24 3.69 -10.68
C ALA A 1105 29.71 3.33 -11.01
N THR A 1106 30.54 4.35 -11.24
CA THR A 1106 31.95 4.20 -11.65
C THR A 1106 32.91 4.77 -10.59
N GLU A 1107 34.22 4.72 -10.84
CA GLU A 1107 35.20 5.32 -9.92
C GLU A 1107 35.28 6.85 -10.07
N GLU A 1108 35.00 7.34 -11.26
CA GLU A 1108 34.91 8.76 -11.62
C GLU A 1108 33.74 9.45 -10.89
N ASP A 1109 32.59 8.77 -10.73
CA ASP A 1109 31.46 9.24 -9.91
C ASP A 1109 31.90 9.50 -8.45
N ILE A 1110 32.71 8.59 -7.90
CA ILE A 1110 33.21 8.66 -6.52
C ILE A 1110 34.29 9.73 -6.36
N ASP A 1111 35.24 9.81 -7.29
CA ASP A 1111 36.30 10.83 -7.28
C ASP A 1111 35.72 12.24 -7.45
N TYR A 1112 34.70 12.40 -8.29
CA TYR A 1112 33.93 13.64 -8.40
C TYR A 1112 33.31 14.02 -7.04
N ALA A 1113 32.62 13.09 -6.38
CA ALA A 1113 32.01 13.38 -5.08
C ALA A 1113 33.05 13.74 -4.00
N LEU A 1114 34.17 13.02 -3.94
CA LEU A 1114 35.28 13.32 -3.03
C LEU A 1114 35.81 14.75 -3.23
N SER A 1115 36.10 15.14 -4.48
CA SER A 1115 36.59 16.49 -4.78
C SER A 1115 35.63 17.61 -4.35
N VAL A 1116 34.32 17.43 -4.54
CA VAL A 1116 33.29 18.39 -4.08
C VAL A 1116 33.24 18.50 -2.55
N ILE A 1117 33.42 17.39 -1.85
CA ILE A 1117 33.42 17.34 -0.38
C ILE A 1117 34.69 18.00 0.17
N GLU A 1118 35.85 17.73 -0.43
CA GLU A 1118 37.14 18.31 -0.03
C GLU A 1118 37.23 19.80 -0.35
N GLU A 1119 36.63 20.27 -1.44
CA GLU A 1119 36.50 21.69 -1.81
C GLU A 1119 35.68 22.44 -0.74
N HIS A 1120 34.43 22.03 -0.48
CA HIS A 1120 33.58 22.68 0.51
C HIS A 1120 34.13 22.55 1.94
N ALA A 1121 34.79 21.45 2.29
CA ALA A 1121 35.48 21.34 3.58
C ALA A 1121 36.66 22.32 3.71
N THR A 1122 37.32 22.67 2.60
CA THR A 1122 38.32 23.73 2.60
C THR A 1122 37.64 25.08 2.85
N GLU A 1123 36.61 25.42 2.07
CA GLU A 1123 35.86 26.69 2.22
C GLU A 1123 35.37 26.93 3.66
N VAL A 1124 34.77 25.91 4.29
CA VAL A 1124 34.26 25.99 5.67
C VAL A 1124 35.38 26.16 6.69
N MET A 1125 36.48 25.40 6.59
CA MET A 1125 37.61 25.57 7.51
C MET A 1125 38.29 26.95 7.37
N LEU A 1126 38.26 27.57 6.19
CA LEU A 1126 38.74 28.95 6.01
C LEU A 1126 37.79 30.00 6.57
N ALA A 1127 36.47 29.79 6.48
CA ALA A 1127 35.45 30.72 6.98
C ALA A 1127 35.45 30.90 8.50
N HIS A 1128 36.14 30.00 9.23
CA HIS A 1128 36.35 29.97 10.67
C HIS A 1128 37.85 30.05 11.08
N TYR A 1129 38.76 30.40 10.16
CA TYR A 1129 40.20 30.52 10.47
C TYR A 1129 40.57 31.93 10.97
N GLU A 1130 41.05 32.04 12.20
CA GLU A 1130 41.37 33.33 12.85
C GLU A 1130 42.78 33.89 12.56
N GLY A 1131 43.50 33.34 11.57
CA GLY A 1131 44.82 33.81 11.13
C GLY A 1131 44.78 34.85 10.00
N THR A 1132 45.94 35.38 9.60
CA THR A 1132 45.99 36.42 8.54
C THR A 1132 45.85 35.83 7.13
N GLU A 1133 45.28 36.61 6.19
CA GLU A 1133 45.12 36.19 4.78
C GLU A 1133 46.45 35.73 4.14
N ASP A 1134 47.55 36.43 4.45
CA ASP A 1134 48.83 36.18 3.78
C ASP A 1134 49.56 34.94 4.32
N GLU A 1135 49.35 34.57 5.59
CA GLU A 1135 49.79 33.26 6.13
C GLU A 1135 49.06 32.08 5.47
N TYR A 1136 47.79 32.27 5.09
CA TYR A 1136 47.03 31.26 4.37
C TYR A 1136 47.39 31.19 2.87
N ARG A 1137 47.53 32.34 2.20
CA ARG A 1137 47.92 32.42 0.77
C ARG A 1137 49.27 31.75 0.46
N ALA A 1138 50.13 31.59 1.46
CA ALA A 1138 51.38 30.83 1.36
C ALA A 1138 51.20 29.29 1.27
N LYS A 1139 49.99 28.74 1.43
CA LYS A 1139 49.75 27.28 1.58
C LYS A 1139 48.66 26.66 0.70
N GLY A 1140 47.86 27.43 -0.06
CA GLY A 1140 46.74 26.88 -0.84
C GLY A 1140 46.43 27.63 -2.15
N PRO A 1141 45.80 26.96 -3.13
CA PRO A 1141 45.40 27.59 -4.39
C PRO A 1141 44.26 28.61 -4.19
N LYS A 1142 44.11 29.53 -5.15
CA LYS A 1142 43.17 30.66 -5.07
C LYS A 1142 41.71 30.19 -5.12
N SER A 1143 40.96 30.47 -4.05
CA SER A 1143 39.52 30.21 -3.94
C SER A 1143 38.68 31.13 -4.86
N PRO A 1144 37.52 30.67 -5.34
CA PRO A 1144 36.40 31.53 -5.73
C PRO A 1144 35.87 32.37 -4.55
N ALA A 1145 34.95 33.30 -4.84
CA ALA A 1145 34.38 34.19 -3.83
C ALA A 1145 33.49 33.44 -2.81
N ALA A 1146 33.59 33.84 -1.53
CA ALA A 1146 32.84 33.24 -0.44
C ALA A 1146 31.31 33.39 -0.60
N LEU A 1147 30.57 32.35 -0.17
CA LEU A 1147 29.11 32.36 -0.11
C LEU A 1147 28.59 33.26 1.03
N ASP A 1148 27.39 33.82 0.83
CA ASP A 1148 26.73 34.67 1.83
C ASP A 1148 26.43 33.87 3.12
N LYS A 1149 26.91 34.35 4.27
CA LYS A 1149 26.68 33.72 5.58
C LYS A 1149 25.18 33.64 5.95
N LYS A 1150 24.29 34.45 5.35
CA LYS A 1150 22.82 34.26 5.45
C LYS A 1150 22.31 33.05 4.67
N LEU A 1151 22.91 32.71 3.53
CA LEU A 1151 22.58 31.47 2.80
C LEU A 1151 22.99 30.25 3.64
N VAL A 1152 24.21 30.27 4.18
CA VAL A 1152 24.77 29.17 4.99
C VAL A 1152 23.85 28.84 6.19
N ARG A 1153 23.48 29.85 7.00
CA ARG A 1153 22.55 29.65 8.13
C ARG A 1153 21.16 29.14 7.71
N LYS A 1154 20.71 29.37 6.48
CA LYS A 1154 19.41 28.90 5.95
C LYS A 1154 19.44 27.42 5.50
N PHE A 1155 20.63 26.87 5.23
CA PHE A 1155 20.80 25.47 4.80
C PHE A 1155 21.30 24.53 5.90
N SER A 1156 21.60 25.05 7.11
CA SER A 1156 21.85 24.21 8.29
C SER A 1156 20.64 23.34 8.64
N PHE A 1157 20.90 22.12 9.11
CA PHE A 1157 19.86 21.21 9.61
C PHE A 1157 19.36 21.58 11.02
N THR A 1158 19.99 22.52 11.71
CA THR A 1158 19.54 22.98 13.04
C THR A 1158 18.38 23.99 12.94
N ARG A 1159 17.20 23.56 13.40
CA ARG A 1159 15.99 24.40 13.51
C ARG A 1159 16.03 25.18 14.83
N SER A 1160 15.86 26.50 14.78
CA SER A 1160 15.50 27.28 15.98
C SER A 1160 14.04 26.98 16.36
N VAL A 1161 13.81 26.66 17.63
CA VAL A 1161 12.49 26.23 18.14
C VAL A 1161 12.14 27.08 19.36
N THR A 1162 10.93 27.65 19.38
CA THR A 1162 10.48 28.47 20.52
C THR A 1162 10.37 27.61 21.79
N ARG A 1163 10.61 28.21 22.96
CA ARG A 1163 10.72 27.51 24.25
C ARG A 1163 9.48 26.66 24.60
N ASP A 1164 8.30 26.99 24.08
CA ASP A 1164 7.06 26.24 24.27
C ASP A 1164 6.71 25.30 23.10
N ALA A 1165 7.31 25.46 21.92
CA ALA A 1165 7.31 24.39 20.91
C ALA A 1165 8.27 23.28 21.35
N TYR A 1166 9.45 23.63 21.87
CA TYR A 1166 10.44 22.70 22.42
C TYR A 1166 9.86 21.79 23.51
N LYS A 1167 9.18 22.37 24.51
CA LYS A 1167 8.49 21.59 25.58
C LYS A 1167 7.40 20.64 25.05
N ARG A 1168 6.86 20.88 23.85
CA ARG A 1168 5.85 20.02 23.18
C ARG A 1168 6.49 19.01 22.21
N SER A 1169 7.68 19.30 21.68
CA SER A 1169 8.44 18.43 20.78
C SER A 1169 9.47 17.55 21.49
N ILE A 1170 9.55 17.58 22.83
CA ILE A 1170 10.24 16.54 23.59
C ILE A 1170 9.44 15.25 23.43
N SER A 1171 9.95 14.34 22.59
CA SER A 1171 9.39 13.01 22.46
C SER A 1171 9.40 12.28 23.81
N LYS A 1172 8.40 11.45 24.05
CA LYS A 1172 8.40 10.47 25.15
C LYS A 1172 9.20 9.21 24.81
N SER A 1173 9.70 9.08 23.58
CA SER A 1173 10.47 7.91 23.14
C SER A 1173 11.87 7.86 23.75
N SER A 1174 12.35 6.63 23.96
CA SER A 1174 13.72 6.33 24.39
C SER A 1174 14.62 5.88 23.22
N LEU A 1175 14.12 5.97 21.98
CA LEU A 1175 14.95 5.81 20.78
C LEU A 1175 15.77 7.07 20.55
N HIS A 1176 17.10 6.95 20.68
CA HIS A 1176 18.05 7.98 20.28
C HIS A 1176 18.15 8.08 18.73
N ASP A 1177 17.13 8.66 18.11
CA ASP A 1177 17.09 8.96 16.67
C ASP A 1177 18.15 9.98 16.21
N GLY A 1178 18.73 10.70 17.17
CA GLY A 1178 19.79 11.68 16.99
C GLY A 1178 19.45 13.11 17.42
N ALA A 1179 18.20 13.46 17.72
CA ALA A 1179 17.83 14.85 18.05
C ALA A 1179 17.20 15.06 19.43
N THR A 1180 17.99 15.59 20.35
CA THR A 1180 17.49 16.68 21.20
C THR A 1180 17.40 17.94 20.33
N PRO A 1181 16.23 18.61 20.21
CA PRO A 1181 16.18 19.92 19.55
C PRO A 1181 17.00 20.95 20.35
N ILE A 1182 17.61 21.91 19.65
CA ILE A 1182 18.50 22.90 20.29
C ILE A 1182 17.72 24.18 20.59
N MET A 1183 17.80 24.67 21.83
CA MET A 1183 17.45 26.07 22.12
C MET A 1183 18.62 26.96 21.73
N VAL A 1184 18.38 27.89 20.80
CA VAL A 1184 19.26 29.05 20.60
C VAL A 1184 18.75 30.17 21.52
N VAL A 1185 19.65 30.89 22.17
CA VAL A 1185 19.28 32.08 22.95
C VAL A 1185 19.00 33.23 21.97
N ASP A 1186 17.87 33.90 22.12
CA ASP A 1186 17.53 35.05 21.27
C ASP A 1186 18.44 36.25 21.60
N ASP A 1187 19.26 36.66 20.63
CA ASP A 1187 20.06 37.88 20.73
C ASP A 1187 19.14 39.10 20.91
N ASN A 1188 19.35 39.85 22.00
CA ASN A 1188 18.63 41.08 22.42
C ASN A 1188 17.33 40.89 23.22
N SER A 1189 17.40 40.19 24.34
CA SER A 1189 16.77 40.71 25.59
C SER A 1189 17.72 40.49 26.79
N GLN A 1190 17.46 41.20 27.90
CA GLN A 1190 18.46 41.46 28.95
C GLN A 1190 19.05 40.20 29.59
N VAL A 1191 20.36 40.26 29.90
CA VAL A 1191 21.05 39.28 30.76
C VAL A 1191 20.68 39.55 32.22
N ASP A 1192 19.49 39.10 32.62
CA ASP A 1192 19.18 38.88 34.04
C ASP A 1192 19.76 37.52 34.46
N ALA A 1193 20.49 37.51 35.57
CA ALA A 1193 21.19 36.32 36.05
C ALA A 1193 20.21 35.24 36.54
N ILE A 1194 20.54 33.97 36.23
CA ILE A 1194 19.86 32.79 36.76
C ILE A 1194 20.92 31.91 37.42
N ASP A 1195 20.66 31.46 38.65
CA ASP A 1195 21.61 30.70 39.47
C ASP A 1195 22.11 29.41 38.80
N ASP A 1196 23.43 29.23 38.80
CA ASP A 1196 24.17 28.17 38.10
C ASP A 1196 24.27 26.86 38.93
N ASP A 1197 23.25 26.55 39.73
CA ASP A 1197 23.32 25.61 40.87
C ASP A 1197 22.30 24.45 40.80
N ARG A 1198 22.09 23.88 39.59
CA ARG A 1198 21.16 22.74 39.40
C ARG A 1198 21.61 21.59 38.51
N PHE A 1199 22.85 21.58 38.00
CA PHE A 1199 23.37 20.48 37.16
C PHE A 1199 24.47 19.61 37.78
N CYS A 1200 24.86 19.87 39.04
CA CYS A 1200 25.90 19.10 39.74
C CYS A 1200 25.49 18.64 41.15
N ASN A 1201 24.43 17.83 41.29
CA ASN A 1201 24.30 16.90 42.44
C ASN A 1201 23.22 15.81 42.27
N SER A 1202 23.64 14.60 41.87
CA SER A 1202 22.89 13.35 42.10
C SER A 1202 23.80 12.12 42.01
N ARG A 1203 24.85 12.09 42.85
CA ARG A 1203 25.52 10.82 43.23
C ARG A 1203 24.82 10.21 44.44
N SER A 1204 23.95 9.23 44.21
CA SER A 1204 23.47 8.27 45.21
C SER A 1204 22.89 7.05 44.51
#